data_AF-A0A520YXM9-F1
#
_entry.id   AF-A0A520YXM9-F1
#
_cell.length_a   1.000
_cell.length_b   1.000
_cell.length_c   1.000
_cell.angle_alpha   90.00
_cell.angle_beta   90.00
_cell.angle_gamma   90.00
#
_symmetry.space_group_name_H-M   'P 1'
#
loop_
_entity.id
_entity.type
_entity.pdbx_description
1 polymer ?
#
loop_
_entity_poly.entity_id
_entity_poly.type
_entity_poly.pdbx_seq_one_letter_code
_entity_poly.pdbx_strand_id
1 'polypeptide(L)'
;MADQQEDKFSYPIPTILLIIAIVAGGIFKFYAPLNTLRPPLVEKDYEQPLGEEDVLARMWQDPFQAVENHIRYRKAQDGSFKIMEKDRDSKNFKPELDPEIHSVLILPVMITAGCFSENIEERLRSRYAVLSALHVAGYQPKHAEHIGYFERAIHGQPRTIPYEWFTSDPLPVNSLLRERTYDAVLVLWLGDEYFEKEPCKELGDLFEDIQKCFDSKFQLLMKVLGPTNSTDLKEIVSEALPDTGAFYNYIKRKNEYLSAKGDLERTNSEFEAAKNALKDEIQKTANGLAVKFEMYSPWATADPLLMMIKKPMQLDILDNMYKEIQTHGIPQKDKDDDLLKEDTIFKLILKYKEVNLQRSIHTDHELTDTLVEELSRRIKKIGGKDSGDIVLVSDWDTFYGRALPVSFIISLLKDKDREAGDNYSQSSNSRNTLSSLEKIHVFNYMRGIDGVISNEDISSRTSPGKSADAGGKNENRPGYSYFMPAFEQPFGQDQFDYIRRLTNRIIQEYTERKVIAIGVLGNDIYDKLLILRALREQFPGAIFFTTDLDARLFHYTELPWTRNLIVASSYGLQLHHDLQGGIPPFRSVYQSSLFTAALQALGIINKPDFNKILPRIFEIGIRGAYDLTPVPDSRLNSSREKALHPDRRDVWSSKVSLKGWRVWEWISDWGDWLFCLFFLFFLPVCVFGGLCYYNIQRTKNIGLKKTRRWKKNWIGFFAFCVTSFAALTVCAFLSSWNGDGEPITFFDGISIWPTELLRLSGGLLALYFLFFSIQALIFNRKRIRQFFPQPNTDINPPDKKHHSILTVWKKYQDNNKRKNSWLFIGIAAGGYLAAGSVFIWKCGEPLIPYRGELSWWVDICILFLSLLFMLILIAFVINTTWLCIKFIKEFIDSEYIRNTPGILSAHCSLKDDPCRKDSNECKLKYAECLATYDKQIADDTLAYWFTMKIIGEKTRVIGEMIKYPFLILFLLLVSRHKYFDNWTWTAPLAMVIGLTTMIALACTMILFSEAKRVRKQMISGLREELLKLINTHLPENIDAFNDKKSKLIEQRSRSIESVMNEIRNIKNGAFSPAISLQNPIIMAILTPLGGMGTISLFQQLAQFF
;
A
#
# COMPACT_ATOMS: atom_id res chain seq x y z
N MET A 1 55.57 -8.88 -19.80
CA MET A 1 54.82 -7.64 -20.11
C MET A 1 53.75 -8.02 -21.12
N ALA A 2 52.49 -7.84 -20.75
CA ALA A 2 51.31 -7.94 -21.61
C ALA A 2 50.38 -6.82 -21.11
N ASP A 3 50.01 -5.92 -22.01
CA ASP A 3 49.23 -4.73 -21.71
C ASP A 3 47.92 -5.09 -21.00
N GLN A 4 47.74 -4.53 -19.81
CA GLN A 4 46.43 -4.39 -19.20
C GLN A 4 45.91 -3.01 -19.59
N GLN A 5 45.03 -2.99 -20.58
CA GLN A 5 44.16 -1.87 -20.86
C GLN A 5 43.30 -1.60 -19.61
N GLU A 6 43.56 -0.47 -18.96
CA GLU A 6 42.65 0.10 -17.97
C GLU A 6 41.42 0.64 -18.70
N ASP A 7 40.31 -0.09 -18.64
CA ASP A 7 38.99 0.45 -18.96
C ASP A 7 38.64 1.52 -17.93
N LYS A 8 38.92 2.78 -18.29
CA LYS A 8 38.34 3.94 -17.61
C LYS A 8 36.83 3.91 -17.85
N PHE A 9 36.07 3.52 -16.83
CA PHE A 9 34.63 3.76 -16.75
C PHE A 9 34.37 5.27 -16.70
N SER A 10 34.27 5.91 -17.86
CA SER A 10 33.51 7.15 -18.00
C SER A 10 32.04 6.79 -18.03
N TYR A 11 31.26 7.28 -17.07
CA TYR A 11 29.80 7.26 -17.19
C TYR A 11 29.42 7.93 -18.51
N PRO A 12 28.54 7.34 -19.33
CA PRO A 12 28.12 7.97 -20.57
C PRO A 12 27.37 9.25 -20.21
N ILE A 13 27.92 10.40 -20.60
CA ILE A 13 27.26 11.72 -20.59
C ILE A 13 25.74 11.66 -20.94
N PRO A 14 25.27 10.77 -21.85
CA PRO A 14 23.84 10.50 -22.04
C PRO A 14 23.00 10.21 -20.79
N THR A 15 23.50 9.45 -19.79
CA THR A 15 22.71 9.12 -18.59
C THR A 15 22.55 10.32 -17.66
N ILE A 16 23.58 11.17 -17.57
CA ILE A 16 23.51 12.42 -16.80
C ILE A 16 22.55 13.40 -17.50
N LEU A 17 22.62 13.50 -18.83
CA LEU A 17 21.69 14.33 -19.61
C LEU A 17 20.24 13.85 -19.51
N LEU A 18 20.00 12.52 -19.48
CA LEU A 18 18.67 11.96 -19.29
C LEU A 18 18.10 12.31 -17.91
N ILE A 19 18.91 12.20 -16.84
CA ILE A 19 18.49 12.55 -15.48
C ILE A 19 18.17 14.05 -15.41
N ILE A 20 19.00 14.91 -15.99
CA ILE A 20 18.75 16.36 -16.04
C ILE A 20 17.49 16.69 -16.84
N ALA A 21 17.26 16.02 -17.97
CA ALA A 21 16.05 16.21 -18.78
C ALA A 21 14.77 15.77 -18.06
N ILE A 22 14.81 14.67 -17.30
CA ILE A 22 13.68 14.20 -16.49
C ILE A 22 13.39 15.18 -15.35
N VAL A 23 14.43 15.66 -14.66
CA VAL A 23 14.30 16.66 -13.58
C VAL A 23 13.76 17.98 -14.14
N ALA A 24 14.28 18.45 -15.28
CA ALA A 24 13.81 19.66 -15.93
C ALA A 24 12.37 19.53 -16.44
N GLY A 25 11.99 18.38 -17.02
CA GLY A 25 10.63 18.10 -17.47
C GLY A 25 9.62 18.01 -16.32
N GLY A 26 10.01 17.44 -15.18
CA GLY A 26 9.21 17.41 -13.96
C GLY A 26 8.97 18.81 -13.37
N ILE A 27 10.01 19.66 -13.37
CA ILE A 27 9.91 21.05 -12.89
C ILE A 27 9.03 21.90 -13.82
N PHE A 28 9.14 21.74 -15.14
CA PHE A 28 8.37 22.55 -16.09
C PHE A 28 6.86 22.27 -16.05
N LYS A 29 6.46 21.02 -15.76
CA LYS A 29 5.04 20.65 -15.58
C LYS A 29 4.43 21.21 -14.28
N PHE A 30 5.26 21.52 -13.29
CA PHE A 30 4.84 22.07 -11.98
C PHE A 30 4.52 23.57 -12.01
N TYR A 31 4.99 24.31 -13.02
CA TYR A 31 4.90 25.77 -13.08
C TYR A 31 3.98 26.34 -14.15
N ALA A 32 3.18 25.50 -14.82
CA ALA A 32 2.09 25.98 -15.66
C ALA A 32 0.76 25.82 -14.91
N PRO A 33 0.41 26.72 -13.97
CA PRO A 33 -0.98 26.82 -13.58
C PRO A 33 -1.78 27.12 -14.85
N LEU A 34 -2.94 26.48 -15.01
CA LEU A 34 -3.94 26.85 -16.01
C LEU A 34 -4.51 28.21 -15.58
N ASN A 35 -3.71 29.27 -15.69
CA ASN A 35 -4.17 30.64 -15.50
C ASN A 35 -5.13 30.93 -16.63
N THR A 36 -6.35 31.33 -16.27
CA THR A 36 -7.33 31.73 -17.27
C THR A 36 -6.78 32.96 -18.01
N LEU A 37 -6.53 32.84 -19.31
CA LEU A 37 -6.24 33.98 -20.20
C LEU A 37 -7.47 34.88 -20.43
N ARG A 38 -8.56 34.65 -19.67
CA ARG A 38 -9.79 35.40 -19.80
C ARG A 38 -9.51 36.84 -19.35
N PRO A 39 -9.79 37.86 -20.19
CA PRO A 39 -9.66 39.25 -19.77
C PRO A 39 -10.54 39.51 -18.55
N PRO A 40 -10.16 40.44 -17.66
CA PRO A 40 -10.98 40.83 -16.52
C PRO A 40 -12.37 41.27 -17.02
N LEU A 41 -13.40 40.77 -16.35
CA LEU A 41 -14.80 41.04 -16.69
C LEU A 41 -15.05 42.55 -16.60
N VAL A 42 -15.46 43.15 -17.71
CA VAL A 42 -16.18 44.42 -17.70
C VAL A 42 -17.62 44.05 -17.38
N GLU A 43 -18.11 44.48 -16.22
CA GLU A 43 -19.53 44.39 -15.87
C GLU A 43 -20.31 45.13 -16.95
N LYS A 44 -20.99 44.37 -17.81
CA LYS A 44 -22.08 44.90 -18.63
C LYS A 44 -23.36 44.66 -17.83
N ASP A 45 -24.14 45.71 -17.70
CA ASP A 45 -25.54 45.63 -17.27
C ASP A 45 -26.25 44.61 -18.18
N TYR A 46 -26.74 43.52 -17.58
CA TYR A 46 -27.43 42.47 -18.31
C TYR A 46 -28.83 42.97 -18.73
N GLU A 47 -29.16 42.79 -20.01
CA GLU A 47 -30.49 43.00 -20.56
C GLU A 47 -31.52 42.06 -19.89
N GLN A 48 -32.76 42.54 -19.79
CA GLN A 48 -33.85 41.95 -19.02
C GLN A 48 -34.16 40.48 -19.40
N PRO A 49 -34.39 39.58 -18.44
CA PRO A 49 -34.82 38.22 -18.74
C PRO A 49 -36.26 38.19 -19.29
N LEU A 50 -36.47 37.47 -20.40
CA LEU A 50 -37.76 37.17 -21.00
C LEU A 50 -38.14 35.72 -20.64
N GLY A 51 -39.05 35.50 -19.67
CA GLY A 51 -39.64 34.19 -19.38
C GLY A 51 -39.79 33.82 -17.90
N GLU A 52 -40.21 32.57 -17.63
CA GLU A 52 -40.44 32.01 -16.28
C GLU A 52 -39.14 31.74 -15.48
N GLU A 53 -38.06 31.36 -16.20
CA GLU A 53 -36.70 31.10 -15.67
C GLU A 53 -35.85 32.38 -15.76
N ASP A 54 -35.97 33.26 -14.77
CA ASP A 54 -35.40 34.62 -14.77
C ASP A 54 -34.15 34.80 -13.89
N VAL A 55 -33.60 33.72 -13.34
CA VAL A 55 -32.43 33.74 -12.45
C VAL A 55 -31.19 33.30 -13.22
N LEU A 56 -30.18 34.17 -13.33
CA LEU A 56 -28.91 33.81 -13.98
C LEU A 56 -28.16 32.76 -13.14
N ALA A 57 -28.00 31.56 -13.68
CA ALA A 57 -27.26 30.49 -13.05
C ALA A 57 -26.67 29.55 -14.10
N ARG A 58 -25.36 29.30 -14.02
CA ARG A 58 -24.73 28.24 -14.82
C ARG A 58 -25.16 26.87 -14.32
N MET A 59 -25.17 25.89 -15.23
CA MET A 59 -25.51 24.49 -14.93
C MET A 59 -24.72 23.86 -13.77
N TRP A 60 -23.50 24.35 -13.47
CA TRP A 60 -22.66 23.83 -12.40
C TRP A 60 -22.74 24.62 -11.08
N GLN A 61 -23.49 25.73 -11.03
CA GLN A 61 -23.64 26.54 -9.80
C GLN A 61 -24.68 25.94 -8.85
N ASP A 62 -24.65 26.33 -7.59
CA ASP A 62 -25.65 25.92 -6.60
C ASP A 62 -27.00 26.63 -6.88
N PRO A 63 -28.11 25.89 -7.08
CA PRO A 63 -29.40 26.48 -7.43
C PRO A 63 -29.97 27.33 -6.29
N PHE A 64 -29.75 26.97 -5.03
CA PHE A 64 -30.22 27.75 -3.88
C PHE A 64 -29.44 29.05 -3.75
N GLN A 65 -28.10 28.98 -3.86
CA GLN A 65 -27.24 30.15 -3.78
C GLN A 65 -27.50 31.14 -4.92
N ALA A 66 -27.75 30.65 -6.14
CA ALA A 66 -28.06 31.50 -7.27
C ALA A 66 -29.39 32.27 -7.08
N VAL A 67 -30.44 31.58 -6.62
CA VAL A 67 -31.74 32.21 -6.32
C VAL A 67 -31.61 33.18 -5.15
N GLU A 68 -30.90 32.82 -4.08
CA GLU A 68 -30.68 33.70 -2.94
C GLU A 68 -29.96 34.99 -3.34
N ASN A 69 -28.89 34.87 -4.14
CA ASN A 69 -28.15 36.02 -4.67
C ASN A 69 -29.03 36.92 -5.54
N HIS A 70 -29.89 36.34 -6.38
CA HIS A 70 -30.84 37.10 -7.21
C HIS A 70 -31.90 37.82 -6.39
N ILE A 71 -32.47 37.16 -5.37
CA ILE A 71 -33.42 37.78 -4.44
C ILE A 71 -32.74 38.92 -3.68
N ARG A 72 -31.50 38.72 -3.21
CA ARG A 72 -30.69 39.78 -2.56
C ARG A 72 -30.43 40.95 -3.51
N TYR A 73 -30.07 40.67 -4.76
CA TYR A 73 -29.81 41.69 -5.79
C TYR A 73 -31.05 42.51 -6.12
N ARG A 74 -32.21 41.88 -6.36
CA ARG A 74 -33.48 42.60 -6.55
C ARG A 74 -33.82 43.47 -5.36
N LYS A 75 -33.74 42.93 -4.14
CA LYS A 75 -34.00 43.70 -2.91
C LYS A 75 -33.05 44.91 -2.78
N ALA A 76 -31.80 44.78 -3.20
CA ALA A 76 -30.83 45.88 -3.19
C ALA A 76 -31.14 46.95 -4.26
N GLN A 77 -31.61 46.55 -5.45
CA GLN A 77 -32.05 47.48 -6.51
C GLN A 77 -33.35 48.19 -6.13
N ASP A 78 -34.33 47.46 -5.61
CA ASP A 78 -35.62 47.98 -5.17
C ASP A 78 -35.48 48.92 -3.98
N GLY A 79 -34.42 48.78 -3.15
CA GLY A 79 -34.12 49.71 -2.05
C GLY A 79 -33.82 51.16 -2.46
N SER A 80 -33.62 51.43 -3.75
CA SER A 80 -33.45 52.79 -4.31
C SER A 80 -34.76 53.44 -4.79
N PHE A 81 -35.87 52.69 -4.81
CA PHE A 81 -37.22 53.18 -5.04
C PHE A 81 -38.08 52.93 -3.80
N LYS A 82 -38.66 53.98 -3.20
CA LYS A 82 -39.64 53.83 -2.11
C LYS A 82 -40.81 52.96 -2.60
N ILE A 83 -40.84 51.68 -2.22
CA ILE A 83 -41.98 50.82 -2.48
C ILE A 83 -42.99 50.96 -1.33
N MET A 84 -44.18 51.37 -1.73
CA MET A 84 -45.42 51.20 -0.99
C MET A 84 -45.61 49.73 -0.61
N GLU A 85 -45.93 49.53 0.65
CA GLU A 85 -46.03 48.28 1.41
C GLU A 85 -47.19 47.34 0.99
N LYS A 86 -47.50 47.16 -0.32
CA LYS A 86 -48.75 46.48 -0.73
C LYS A 86 -48.71 45.26 -1.64
N ASP A 87 -47.60 44.91 -2.30
CA ASP A 87 -47.53 43.67 -3.08
C ASP A 87 -46.39 42.76 -2.55
N ARG A 88 -46.68 42.01 -1.48
CA ARG A 88 -46.00 40.72 -1.22
C ARG A 88 -46.72 39.63 -2.01
N ASP A 89 -46.87 39.81 -3.32
CA ASP A 89 -47.31 38.72 -4.17
C ASP A 89 -46.14 37.73 -4.27
N SER A 90 -46.22 36.64 -3.51
CA SER A 90 -45.35 35.48 -3.67
C SER A 90 -45.27 35.12 -5.15
N LYS A 91 -44.06 35.00 -5.71
CA LYS A 91 -43.88 34.61 -7.11
C LYS A 91 -44.54 33.24 -7.33
N ASN A 92 -45.74 33.24 -7.92
CA ASN A 92 -46.55 32.04 -8.14
C ASN A 92 -45.99 31.25 -9.32
N PHE A 93 -45.96 29.92 -9.18
CA PHE A 93 -45.55 29.02 -10.25
C PHE A 93 -46.58 29.01 -11.39
N LYS A 94 -46.15 29.37 -12.60
CA LYS A 94 -46.95 29.37 -13.83
C LYS A 94 -46.13 28.76 -14.97
N PRO A 95 -46.34 27.48 -15.32
CA PRO A 95 -45.53 26.79 -16.32
C PRO A 95 -45.82 27.28 -17.74
N GLU A 96 -44.79 27.68 -18.48
CA GLU A 96 -44.87 28.04 -19.91
C GLU A 96 -44.40 26.87 -20.79
N LEU A 97 -45.35 26.02 -21.21
CA LEU A 97 -45.10 24.82 -22.03
C LEU A 97 -45.50 25.00 -23.49
N ASP A 98 -44.68 24.47 -24.39
CA ASP A 98 -44.98 24.38 -25.81
C ASP A 98 -46.20 23.46 -26.06
N PRO A 99 -47.06 23.77 -27.05
CA PRO A 99 -48.28 23.00 -27.31
C PRO A 99 -48.03 21.56 -27.79
N GLU A 100 -46.80 21.22 -28.18
CA GLU A 100 -46.40 19.87 -28.62
C GLU A 100 -46.10 18.92 -27.44
N ILE A 101 -46.02 19.43 -26.21
CA ILE A 101 -45.74 18.64 -25.00
C ILE A 101 -47.04 18.04 -24.47
N HIS A 102 -47.10 16.71 -24.31
CA HIS A 102 -48.28 16.02 -23.76
C HIS A 102 -47.98 15.35 -22.42
N SER A 103 -46.77 14.82 -22.25
CA SER A 103 -46.33 14.09 -21.07
C SER A 103 -45.21 14.84 -20.34
N VAL A 104 -45.41 15.09 -19.04
CA VAL A 104 -44.44 15.80 -18.20
C VAL A 104 -44.11 14.97 -16.97
N LEU A 105 -42.81 14.72 -16.77
CA LEU A 105 -42.29 14.16 -15.53
C LEU A 105 -41.92 15.31 -14.59
N ILE A 106 -42.55 15.36 -13.42
CA ILE A 106 -42.10 16.21 -12.32
C ILE A 106 -41.14 15.37 -11.47
N LEU A 107 -39.91 15.86 -11.36
CA LEU A 107 -38.80 15.20 -10.68
C LEU A 107 -38.32 16.07 -9.50
N PRO A 108 -38.97 15.97 -8.33
CA PRO A 108 -38.47 16.61 -7.12
C PRO A 108 -37.21 15.92 -6.62
N VAL A 109 -36.19 16.70 -6.32
CA VAL A 109 -34.89 16.24 -5.81
C VAL A 109 -34.68 16.84 -4.43
N MET A 110 -34.74 15.99 -3.41
CA MET A 110 -34.49 16.39 -2.01
C MET A 110 -32.99 16.53 -1.78
N ILE A 111 -32.57 17.69 -1.28
CA ILE A 111 -31.18 18.03 -0.95
C ILE A 111 -31.14 18.95 0.26
N THR A 112 -30.01 19.02 0.96
CA THR A 112 -29.88 19.88 2.15
C THR A 112 -29.72 21.35 1.76
N ALA A 113 -30.60 22.22 2.26
CA ALA A 113 -30.57 23.66 1.99
C ALA A 113 -29.66 24.46 2.94
N GLY A 114 -29.01 23.80 3.91
CA GLY A 114 -28.13 24.44 4.89
C GLY A 114 -26.89 25.14 4.31
N CYS A 115 -26.27 26.00 5.13
CA CYS A 115 -25.18 26.90 4.73
C CYS A 115 -23.75 26.39 5.00
N PHE A 116 -23.60 25.17 5.51
CA PHE A 116 -22.28 24.57 5.74
C PHE A 116 -21.58 24.25 4.41
N SER A 117 -20.24 24.27 4.42
CA SER A 117 -19.44 24.04 3.22
C SER A 117 -19.67 22.64 2.63
N GLU A 118 -19.89 21.63 3.47
CA GLU A 118 -20.28 20.28 3.05
C GLU A 118 -21.61 20.27 2.26
N ASN A 119 -22.62 21.00 2.73
CA ASN A 119 -23.95 21.03 2.11
C ASN A 119 -23.88 21.68 0.72
N ILE A 120 -23.09 22.75 0.55
CA ILE A 120 -22.89 23.38 -0.76
C ILE A 120 -22.22 22.40 -1.73
N GLU A 121 -21.12 21.77 -1.33
CA GLU A 121 -20.42 20.79 -2.18
C GLU A 121 -21.34 19.61 -2.53
N GLU A 122 -22.17 19.15 -1.59
CA GLU A 122 -23.17 18.12 -1.82
C GLU A 122 -24.22 18.56 -2.85
N ARG A 123 -24.76 19.79 -2.74
CA ARG A 123 -25.72 20.33 -3.72
C ARG A 123 -25.13 20.45 -5.12
N LEU A 124 -23.89 20.94 -5.24
CA LEU A 124 -23.17 21.04 -6.51
C LEU A 124 -23.00 19.65 -7.16
N ARG A 125 -22.63 18.66 -6.36
CA ARG A 125 -22.45 17.28 -6.79
C ARG A 125 -23.77 16.63 -7.21
N SER A 126 -24.83 16.86 -6.44
CA SER A 126 -26.16 16.32 -6.70
C SER A 126 -26.76 16.90 -7.98
N ARG A 127 -26.66 18.23 -8.16
CA ARG A 127 -27.06 18.91 -9.40
C ARG A 127 -26.32 18.34 -10.60
N TYR A 128 -24.99 18.25 -10.52
CA TYR A 128 -24.19 17.68 -11.61
C TYR A 128 -24.62 16.26 -12.00
N ALA A 129 -24.92 15.39 -11.02
CA ALA A 129 -25.33 14.01 -11.28
C ALA A 129 -26.71 13.90 -11.95
N VAL A 130 -27.71 14.66 -11.46
CA VAL A 130 -29.07 14.68 -12.06
C VAL A 130 -29.03 15.24 -13.47
N LEU A 131 -28.34 16.36 -13.69
CA LEU A 131 -28.20 16.99 -15.01
C LEU A 131 -27.46 16.08 -15.99
N SER A 132 -26.43 15.37 -15.54
CA SER A 132 -25.72 14.39 -16.36
C SER A 132 -26.64 13.22 -16.76
N ALA A 133 -27.49 12.75 -15.84
CA ALA A 133 -28.45 11.68 -16.14
C ALA A 133 -29.49 12.10 -17.17
N LEU A 134 -30.01 13.33 -17.06
CA LEU A 134 -30.93 13.91 -18.04
C LEU A 134 -30.28 14.02 -19.43
N HIS A 135 -29.04 14.50 -19.49
CA HIS A 135 -28.28 14.56 -20.73
C HIS A 135 -28.09 13.17 -21.37
N VAL A 136 -27.69 12.18 -20.59
CA VAL A 136 -27.51 10.80 -21.08
C VAL A 136 -28.83 10.17 -21.53
N ALA A 137 -29.95 10.53 -20.89
CA ALA A 137 -31.29 10.11 -21.29
C ALA A 137 -31.83 10.83 -22.54
N GLY A 138 -31.10 11.82 -23.08
CA GLY A 138 -31.46 12.54 -24.31
C GLY A 138 -32.34 13.77 -24.08
N TYR A 139 -32.22 14.41 -22.91
CA TYR A 139 -32.85 15.69 -22.59
C TYR A 139 -31.83 16.83 -22.57
N GLN A 140 -32.26 18.04 -22.95
CA GLN A 140 -31.47 19.27 -22.88
C GLN A 140 -32.20 20.34 -22.05
N PRO A 141 -31.48 21.26 -21.36
CA PRO A 141 -32.13 22.33 -20.62
C PRO A 141 -32.86 23.29 -21.58
N LYS A 142 -34.02 23.80 -21.17
CA LYS A 142 -34.75 24.87 -21.88
C LYS A 142 -33.89 26.14 -21.94
N HIS A 143 -33.28 26.51 -20.81
CA HIS A 143 -32.29 27.58 -20.71
C HIS A 143 -31.03 27.11 -19.97
N ALA A 144 -29.86 27.12 -20.64
CA ALA A 144 -28.61 26.61 -20.06
C ALA A 144 -27.93 27.58 -19.07
N GLU A 145 -28.35 28.84 -19.04
CA GLU A 145 -27.77 29.90 -18.20
C GLU A 145 -28.79 30.51 -17.23
N HIS A 146 -30.01 29.98 -17.19
CA HIS A 146 -31.07 30.50 -16.32
C HIS A 146 -31.82 29.38 -15.61
N ILE A 147 -32.33 29.68 -14.42
CA ILE A 147 -33.21 28.81 -13.64
C ILE A 147 -34.43 29.60 -13.15
N GLY A 148 -35.49 28.90 -12.79
CA GLY A 148 -36.69 29.48 -12.20
C GLY A 148 -36.71 29.32 -10.68
N TYR A 149 -37.57 30.12 -10.03
CA TYR A 149 -37.95 29.86 -8.64
C TYR A 149 -39.40 30.31 -8.40
N PHE A 150 -40.04 29.69 -7.42
CA PHE A 150 -41.33 30.13 -6.87
C PHE A 150 -41.30 30.06 -5.35
N GLU A 151 -42.25 30.74 -4.71
CA GLU A 151 -42.40 30.73 -3.26
C GLU A 151 -43.69 30.00 -2.87
N ARG A 152 -43.59 29.09 -1.88
CA ARG A 152 -44.74 28.37 -1.34
C ARG A 152 -44.68 28.28 0.17
N ALA A 153 -45.82 28.44 0.84
CA ALA A 153 -45.90 28.20 2.27
C ALA A 153 -45.91 26.68 2.54
N ILE A 154 -44.86 26.17 3.17
CA ILE A 154 -44.78 24.80 3.70
C ILE A 154 -44.73 24.92 5.22
N HIS A 155 -45.65 24.27 5.93
CA HIS A 155 -45.84 24.42 7.38
C HIS A 155 -45.98 25.92 7.81
N GLY A 156 -46.67 26.72 7.00
CA GLY A 156 -46.90 28.15 7.28
C GLY A 156 -45.66 29.05 7.13
N GLN A 157 -44.52 28.52 6.70
CA GLN A 157 -43.31 29.29 6.38
C GLN A 157 -43.13 29.41 4.86
N PRO A 158 -42.88 30.61 4.33
CA PRO A 158 -42.58 30.78 2.91
C PRO A 158 -41.23 30.13 2.59
N ARG A 159 -41.25 29.10 1.74
CA ARG A 159 -40.07 28.41 1.22
C ARG A 159 -39.85 28.76 -0.24
N THR A 160 -38.60 28.99 -0.59
CA THR A 160 -38.17 29.26 -1.97
C THR A 160 -37.76 27.95 -2.63
N ILE A 161 -38.39 27.61 -3.76
CA ILE A 161 -38.14 26.36 -4.48
C ILE A 161 -37.57 26.71 -5.87
N PRO A 162 -36.27 26.46 -6.11
CA PRO A 162 -35.67 26.55 -7.44
C PRO A 162 -36.18 25.42 -8.36
N TYR A 163 -36.35 25.72 -9.64
CA TYR A 163 -36.75 24.74 -10.66
C TYR A 163 -36.06 24.95 -12.00
N GLU A 164 -35.99 23.88 -12.79
CA GLU A 164 -35.34 23.85 -14.11
C GLU A 164 -36.14 22.97 -15.09
N TRP A 165 -36.33 23.46 -16.32
CA TRP A 165 -37.00 22.75 -17.41
C TRP A 165 -36.04 22.03 -18.34
N PHE A 166 -36.40 20.80 -18.71
CA PHE A 166 -35.71 19.99 -19.71
C PHE A 166 -36.66 19.49 -20.78
N THR A 167 -36.24 19.58 -22.03
CA THR A 167 -37.01 19.16 -23.22
C THR A 167 -36.20 18.16 -24.04
N SER A 168 -36.85 17.52 -25.01
CA SER A 168 -36.22 16.58 -25.93
C SER A 168 -34.99 17.18 -26.63
N ASP A 169 -33.85 16.50 -26.55
CA ASP A 169 -32.67 16.84 -27.35
C ASP A 169 -32.90 16.42 -28.82
N PRO A 170 -32.81 17.33 -29.81
CA PRO A 170 -32.94 16.98 -31.22
C PRO A 170 -31.78 16.12 -31.75
N LEU A 171 -30.65 16.05 -31.03
CA LEU A 171 -29.42 15.35 -31.42
C LEU A 171 -28.98 14.34 -30.35
N PRO A 172 -29.74 13.26 -30.10
CA PRO A 172 -29.39 12.30 -29.06
C PRO A 172 -28.01 11.66 -29.32
N VAL A 173 -27.14 11.72 -28.31
CA VAL A 173 -25.77 11.22 -28.37
C VAL A 173 -25.71 9.67 -28.37
N ASN A 174 -26.77 8.99 -27.90
CA ASN A 174 -26.79 7.53 -27.74
C ASN A 174 -27.82 6.84 -28.66
N SER A 175 -27.33 6.01 -29.58
CA SER A 175 -28.14 5.18 -30.49
C SER A 175 -28.85 3.98 -29.81
N LEU A 176 -28.68 3.80 -28.49
CA LEU A 176 -29.27 2.71 -27.69
C LEU A 176 -30.50 3.13 -26.87
N LEU A 177 -30.89 4.41 -26.92
CA LEU A 177 -32.05 4.89 -26.19
C LEU A 177 -33.32 4.23 -26.77
N ARG A 178 -34.09 3.58 -25.90
CA ARG A 178 -35.50 3.22 -26.17
C ARG A 178 -36.28 4.50 -26.51
N GLU A 179 -37.46 4.36 -27.11
CA GLU A 179 -38.43 5.46 -27.25
C GLU A 179 -38.50 6.25 -25.93
N ARG A 180 -38.34 7.57 -26.02
CA ARG A 180 -38.34 8.48 -24.88
C ARG A 180 -39.68 8.36 -24.15
N THR A 181 -39.62 8.33 -22.83
CA THR A 181 -40.78 8.07 -21.95
C THR A 181 -41.62 9.32 -21.70
N TYR A 182 -41.00 10.51 -21.70
CA TYR A 182 -41.66 11.79 -21.43
C TYR A 182 -41.20 12.88 -22.40
N ASP A 183 -42.08 13.82 -22.73
CA ASP A 183 -41.80 14.92 -23.66
C ASP A 183 -40.98 16.03 -22.98
N ALA A 184 -41.28 16.32 -21.71
CA ALA A 184 -40.54 17.29 -20.89
C ALA A 184 -40.36 16.80 -19.44
N VAL A 185 -39.32 17.30 -18.78
CA VAL A 185 -38.99 17.02 -17.38
C VAL A 185 -38.84 18.33 -16.62
N LEU A 186 -39.56 18.47 -15.51
CA LEU A 186 -39.45 19.57 -14.57
C LEU A 186 -38.67 19.10 -13.34
N VAL A 187 -37.47 19.63 -13.13
CA VAL A 187 -36.66 19.35 -11.94
C VAL A 187 -36.98 20.37 -10.87
N LEU A 188 -37.34 19.92 -9.67
CA LEU A 188 -37.59 20.79 -8.51
C LEU A 188 -36.54 20.52 -7.43
N TRP A 189 -35.82 21.56 -7.00
CA TRP A 189 -34.82 21.44 -5.94
C TRP A 189 -35.48 21.72 -4.58
N LEU A 190 -35.61 20.69 -3.76
CA LEU A 190 -36.32 20.75 -2.48
C LEU A 190 -35.35 20.64 -1.31
N GLY A 191 -35.43 21.58 -0.36
CA GLY A 191 -34.74 21.50 0.93
C GLY A 191 -35.36 20.39 1.79
N ASP A 192 -34.54 19.49 2.34
CA ASP A 192 -34.99 18.49 3.33
C ASP A 192 -35.61 19.14 4.59
N GLU A 193 -35.00 20.21 5.09
CA GLU A 193 -35.46 21.06 6.19
C GLU A 193 -36.85 21.71 5.97
N TYR A 194 -37.45 21.54 4.78
CA TYR A 194 -38.81 22.00 4.51
C TYR A 194 -39.87 21.05 5.06
N PHE A 195 -39.51 19.79 5.38
CA PHE A 195 -40.45 18.68 5.60
C PHE A 195 -40.33 17.97 6.98
N GLU A 196 -40.02 18.70 8.06
CA GLU A 196 -39.58 18.15 9.36
C GLU A 196 -40.63 17.33 10.17
N LYS A 197 -41.93 17.33 9.83
CA LYS A 197 -42.97 16.71 10.70
C LYS A 197 -43.76 15.60 10.06
N GLU A 198 -44.36 15.86 8.90
CA GLU A 198 -45.18 14.90 8.16
C GLU A 198 -44.70 14.85 6.70
N PRO A 199 -43.47 14.37 6.45
CA PRO A 199 -42.82 14.51 5.14
C PRO A 199 -43.65 13.92 3.99
N CYS A 200 -44.33 12.78 4.16
CA CYS A 200 -45.12 12.18 3.09
C CYS A 200 -46.36 13.01 2.76
N LYS A 201 -47.04 13.50 3.80
CA LYS A 201 -48.23 14.35 3.66
C LYS A 201 -47.86 15.72 3.06
N GLU A 202 -46.83 16.37 3.57
CA GLU A 202 -46.39 17.70 3.13
C GLU A 202 -45.87 17.68 1.68
N LEU A 203 -45.15 16.63 1.28
CA LEU A 203 -44.81 16.39 -0.13
C LEU A 203 -46.08 16.18 -0.97
N GLY A 204 -47.03 15.39 -0.46
CA GLY A 204 -48.33 15.19 -1.11
C GLY A 204 -49.09 16.49 -1.35
N ASP A 205 -49.16 17.36 -0.35
CA ASP A 205 -49.83 18.67 -0.43
C ASP A 205 -49.14 19.58 -1.45
N LEU A 206 -47.79 19.64 -1.43
CA LEU A 206 -47.01 20.37 -2.42
C LEU A 206 -47.27 19.87 -3.85
N PHE A 207 -47.34 18.55 -4.04
CA PHE A 207 -47.59 17.93 -5.34
C PHE A 207 -49.00 18.21 -5.86
N GLU A 208 -50.01 18.15 -5.00
CA GLU A 208 -51.39 18.52 -5.36
C GLU A 208 -51.49 19.99 -5.76
N ASP A 209 -50.74 20.87 -5.09
CA ASP A 209 -50.70 22.28 -5.44
C ASP A 209 -50.01 22.55 -6.77
N ILE A 210 -48.88 21.89 -7.04
CA ILE A 210 -48.19 21.99 -8.33
C ILE A 210 -49.10 21.45 -9.45
N GLN A 211 -49.79 20.33 -9.21
CA GLN A 211 -50.72 19.74 -10.18
C GLN A 211 -51.86 20.69 -10.58
N LYS A 212 -52.34 21.54 -9.65
CA LYS A 212 -53.35 22.59 -9.95
C LYS A 212 -52.84 23.69 -10.87
N CYS A 213 -51.52 23.89 -10.98
CA CYS A 213 -50.92 24.89 -11.86
C CYS A 213 -50.86 24.45 -13.34
N PHE A 214 -51.12 23.18 -13.64
CA PHE A 214 -51.12 22.64 -15.00
C PHE A 214 -52.54 22.46 -15.54
N ASP A 215 -52.70 22.67 -16.85
CA ASP A 215 -53.93 22.33 -17.56
C ASP A 215 -54.19 20.81 -17.50
N SER A 216 -55.46 20.41 -17.40
CA SER A 216 -55.89 19.00 -17.39
C SER A 216 -55.55 18.20 -18.64
N LYS A 217 -55.02 18.86 -19.69
CA LYS A 217 -54.58 18.24 -20.95
C LYS A 217 -53.23 17.52 -20.83
N PHE A 218 -52.42 17.84 -19.81
CA PHE A 218 -51.10 17.24 -19.63
C PHE A 218 -51.17 15.97 -18.78
N GLN A 219 -50.48 14.92 -19.20
CA GLN A 219 -50.26 13.74 -18.37
C GLN A 219 -49.07 13.98 -17.45
N LEU A 220 -49.34 14.14 -16.16
CA LEU A 220 -48.33 14.40 -15.14
C LEU A 220 -47.95 13.12 -14.41
N LEU A 221 -46.64 12.87 -14.30
CA LEU A 221 -46.11 11.80 -13.46
C LEU A 221 -45.14 12.39 -12.43
N MET A 222 -45.24 11.94 -11.18
CA MET A 222 -44.40 12.38 -10.08
C MET A 222 -43.45 11.26 -9.65
N LYS A 223 -42.15 11.54 -9.67
CA LYS A 223 -41.12 10.63 -9.13
C LYS A 223 -40.13 11.43 -8.30
N VAL A 224 -39.93 11.04 -7.05
CA VAL A 224 -39.10 11.78 -6.10
C VAL A 224 -37.72 11.14 -5.98
N LEU A 225 -36.65 11.94 -6.06
CA LEU A 225 -35.31 11.52 -5.67
C LEU A 225 -35.06 11.97 -4.23
N GLY A 226 -35.06 11.01 -3.30
CA GLY A 226 -34.95 11.25 -1.87
C GLY A 226 -35.28 9.99 -1.05
N PRO A 227 -35.17 10.05 0.28
CA PRO A 227 -34.82 11.23 1.08
C PRO A 227 -33.29 11.49 1.14
N THR A 228 -32.89 12.67 1.62
CA THR A 228 -31.51 13.17 1.59
C THR A 228 -30.59 12.40 2.52
N ASN A 229 -31.09 11.90 3.65
CA ASN A 229 -30.29 11.12 4.59
C ASN A 229 -31.11 10.03 5.32
N SER A 230 -30.41 9.16 6.06
CA SER A 230 -31.03 8.06 6.82
C SER A 230 -31.91 8.52 7.99
N THR A 231 -31.72 9.75 8.49
CA THR A 231 -32.58 10.35 9.53
C THR A 231 -33.94 10.71 8.94
N ASP A 232 -33.97 11.39 7.79
CA ASP A 232 -35.20 11.73 7.07
C ASP A 232 -35.97 10.47 6.66
N LEU A 233 -35.26 9.42 6.22
CA LEU A 233 -35.90 8.13 5.90
C LEU A 233 -36.57 7.51 7.13
N LYS A 234 -35.93 7.62 8.30
CA LYS A 234 -36.51 7.14 9.55
C LYS A 234 -37.77 7.93 9.92
N GLU A 235 -37.81 9.23 9.65
CA GLU A 235 -39.00 10.06 9.88
C GLU A 235 -40.16 9.64 8.96
N ILE A 236 -39.89 9.46 7.66
CA ILE A 236 -40.85 8.91 6.69
C ILE A 236 -41.40 7.56 7.16
N VAL A 237 -40.53 6.66 7.64
CA VAL A 237 -40.96 5.35 8.16
C VAL A 237 -41.78 5.52 9.43
N SER A 238 -41.41 6.45 10.32
CA SER A 238 -42.13 6.70 11.55
C SER A 238 -43.54 7.25 11.32
N GLU A 239 -43.72 8.08 10.29
CA GLU A 239 -45.01 8.57 9.82
C GLU A 239 -45.83 7.43 9.19
N ALA A 240 -45.17 6.52 8.48
CA ALA A 240 -45.81 5.40 7.79
C ALA A 240 -46.20 4.22 8.69
N LEU A 241 -45.60 4.11 9.87
CA LEU A 241 -45.94 3.07 10.84
C LEU A 241 -47.37 3.26 11.36
N PRO A 242 -48.27 2.28 11.18
CA PRO A 242 -49.63 2.38 11.69
C PRO A 242 -49.66 2.28 13.22
N ASP A 243 -50.45 3.14 13.87
CA ASP A 243 -50.59 3.17 15.34
C ASP A 243 -51.40 1.97 15.90
N THR A 244 -52.09 1.23 15.04
CA THR A 244 -52.92 0.06 15.38
C THR A 244 -52.86 -1.00 14.26
N GLY A 245 -53.15 -2.27 14.54
CA GLY A 245 -53.15 -3.37 13.55
C GLY A 245 -52.10 -4.47 13.81
N ALA A 246 -52.01 -5.48 12.94
CA ALA A 246 -51.06 -6.59 13.15
C ALA A 246 -49.60 -6.14 13.02
N PHE A 247 -49.33 -5.11 12.20
CA PHE A 247 -48.01 -4.52 12.04
C PHE A 247 -47.47 -3.90 13.34
N TYR A 248 -48.31 -3.09 14.00
CA TYR A 248 -48.00 -2.52 15.32
C TYR A 248 -47.79 -3.61 16.37
N ASN A 249 -48.66 -4.63 16.39
CA ASN A 249 -48.55 -5.74 17.33
C ASN A 249 -47.26 -6.56 17.10
N TYR A 250 -46.89 -6.84 15.84
CA TYR A 250 -45.64 -7.50 15.49
C TYR A 250 -44.42 -6.73 15.99
N ILE A 251 -44.30 -5.43 15.67
CA ILE A 251 -43.18 -4.60 16.11
C ILE A 251 -43.12 -4.52 17.64
N LYS A 252 -44.28 -4.39 18.29
CA LYS A 252 -44.37 -4.36 19.75
C LYS A 252 -43.86 -5.66 20.36
N ARG A 253 -44.34 -6.82 19.89
CA ARG A 253 -43.92 -8.14 20.40
C ARG A 253 -42.46 -8.45 20.06
N LYS A 254 -41.96 -8.05 18.89
CA LYS A 254 -40.53 -8.13 18.53
C LYS A 254 -39.68 -7.35 19.54
N ASN A 255 -40.02 -6.10 19.79
CA ASN A 255 -39.31 -5.27 20.76
C ASN A 255 -39.38 -5.83 22.20
N GLU A 256 -40.50 -6.45 22.60
CA GLU A 256 -40.66 -7.11 23.90
C GLU A 256 -39.76 -8.36 24.02
N TYR A 257 -39.73 -9.21 22.99
CA TYR A 257 -38.84 -10.37 22.90
C TYR A 257 -37.36 -9.96 22.94
N LEU A 258 -36.97 -8.99 22.11
CA LEU A 258 -35.60 -8.47 22.07
C LEU A 258 -35.15 -7.88 23.41
N SER A 259 -36.08 -7.27 24.18
CA SER A 259 -35.80 -6.68 25.48
C SER A 259 -35.88 -7.66 26.67
N ALA A 260 -36.24 -8.93 26.45
CA ALA A 260 -36.49 -9.88 27.51
C ALA A 260 -35.19 -10.35 28.19
N LYS A 261 -35.11 -10.19 29.52
CA LYS A 261 -34.02 -10.73 30.37
C LYS A 261 -34.40 -12.02 31.11
N GLY A 262 -35.62 -12.51 30.93
CA GLY A 262 -36.26 -13.59 31.72
C GLY A 262 -36.97 -14.62 30.83
N ASP A 263 -38.28 -14.83 31.05
CA ASP A 263 -39.15 -15.88 30.47
C ASP A 263 -39.20 -15.85 28.92
N LEU A 264 -38.10 -16.30 28.29
CA LEU A 264 -37.83 -16.16 26.87
C LEU A 264 -38.77 -17.03 26.02
N GLU A 265 -39.17 -18.20 26.54
CA GLU A 265 -40.09 -19.10 25.84
C GLU A 265 -41.48 -18.48 25.65
N ARG A 266 -42.01 -17.81 26.69
CA ARG A 266 -43.29 -17.13 26.63
C ARG A 266 -43.26 -15.96 25.63
N THR A 267 -42.24 -15.11 25.75
CA THR A 267 -42.09 -13.94 24.88
C THR A 267 -41.84 -14.34 23.41
N ASN A 268 -41.11 -15.43 23.17
CA ASN A 268 -40.92 -16.00 21.84
C ASN A 268 -42.24 -16.53 21.25
N SER A 269 -43.04 -17.25 22.05
CA SER A 269 -44.36 -17.75 21.61
C SER A 269 -45.33 -16.62 21.26
N GLU A 270 -45.37 -15.56 22.08
CA GLU A 270 -46.19 -14.36 21.81
C GLU A 270 -45.71 -13.61 20.55
N PHE A 271 -44.40 -13.58 20.31
CA PHE A 271 -43.80 -12.99 19.11
C PHE A 271 -44.14 -13.80 17.85
N GLU A 272 -43.97 -15.12 17.87
CA GLU A 272 -44.30 -16.01 16.74
C GLU A 272 -45.79 -15.96 16.39
N ALA A 273 -46.67 -15.86 17.39
CA ALA A 273 -48.11 -15.66 17.15
C ALA A 273 -48.40 -14.34 16.43
N ALA A 274 -47.73 -13.24 16.82
CA ALA A 274 -47.87 -11.94 16.15
C ALA A 274 -47.29 -11.95 14.72
N LYS A 275 -46.18 -12.66 14.50
CA LYS A 275 -45.56 -12.85 13.19
C LYS A 275 -46.46 -13.62 12.22
N ASN A 276 -47.11 -14.70 12.67
CA ASN A 276 -48.07 -15.44 11.86
C ASN A 276 -49.31 -14.60 11.51
N ALA A 277 -49.84 -13.84 12.48
CA ALA A 277 -50.96 -12.93 12.22
C ALA A 277 -50.61 -11.84 11.19
N LEU A 278 -49.37 -11.32 11.21
CA LEU A 278 -48.88 -10.40 10.20
C LEU A 278 -48.77 -11.06 8.82
N LYS A 279 -48.28 -12.31 8.73
CA LYS A 279 -48.20 -13.06 7.48
C LYS A 279 -49.57 -13.20 6.81
N ASP A 280 -50.60 -13.52 7.59
CA ASP A 280 -51.98 -13.63 7.12
C ASP A 280 -52.56 -12.28 6.64
N GLU A 281 -52.20 -11.17 7.28
CA GLU A 281 -52.61 -9.82 6.84
C GLU A 281 -51.91 -9.44 5.53
N ILE A 282 -50.59 -9.65 5.42
CA ILE A 282 -49.81 -9.34 4.22
C ILE A 282 -50.37 -10.06 2.99
N GLN A 283 -50.73 -11.34 3.12
CA GLN A 283 -51.32 -12.12 2.03
C GLN A 283 -52.68 -11.59 1.56
N LYS A 284 -53.45 -10.91 2.41
CA LYS A 284 -54.74 -10.31 2.06
C LYS A 284 -54.58 -8.93 1.41
N THR A 285 -53.60 -8.14 1.84
CA THR A 285 -53.46 -6.72 1.48
C THR A 285 -52.61 -6.47 0.22
N ALA A 286 -51.77 -7.44 -0.20
CA ALA A 286 -50.76 -7.26 -1.25
C ALA A 286 -51.29 -6.88 -2.66
N ASN A 287 -52.59 -7.00 -2.94
CA ASN A 287 -53.14 -6.87 -4.30
C ASN A 287 -54.00 -5.61 -4.57
N GLY A 288 -54.05 -4.62 -3.66
CA GLY A 288 -55.05 -3.52 -3.80
C GLY A 288 -54.68 -2.11 -3.34
N LEU A 289 -53.48 -1.82 -2.81
CA LEU A 289 -53.13 -0.46 -2.41
C LEU A 289 -52.66 0.39 -3.60
N ALA A 290 -53.32 1.54 -3.78
CA ALA A 290 -52.89 2.57 -4.73
C ALA A 290 -51.58 3.24 -4.25
N VAL A 291 -50.73 3.65 -5.19
CA VAL A 291 -49.46 4.34 -4.92
C VAL A 291 -49.62 5.80 -5.32
N LYS A 292 -49.41 6.74 -4.38
CA LYS A 292 -49.53 8.19 -4.59
C LYS A 292 -48.33 8.75 -5.35
N PHE A 293 -47.11 8.32 -5.00
CA PHE A 293 -45.89 8.64 -5.75
C PHE A 293 -44.78 7.60 -5.55
N GLU A 294 -43.90 7.48 -6.54
CA GLU A 294 -42.68 6.65 -6.45
C GLU A 294 -41.51 7.48 -5.91
N MET A 295 -40.75 6.92 -4.97
CA MET A 295 -39.58 7.55 -4.38
C MET A 295 -38.35 6.68 -4.60
N TYR A 296 -37.24 7.29 -5.03
CA TYR A 296 -35.96 6.64 -5.26
C TYR A 296 -34.95 7.18 -4.25
N SER A 297 -34.35 6.30 -3.44
CA SER A 297 -33.46 6.64 -2.33
C SER A 297 -31.99 6.40 -2.67
N PRO A 298 -31.24 7.44 -3.10
CA PRO A 298 -29.84 7.30 -3.44
C PRO A 298 -28.87 7.56 -2.28
N TRP A 299 -29.31 8.18 -1.20
CA TRP A 299 -28.45 8.56 -0.06
C TRP A 299 -28.67 7.70 1.19
N ALA A 300 -29.92 7.43 1.57
CA ALA A 300 -30.20 6.74 2.82
C ALA A 300 -29.82 5.25 2.73
N THR A 301 -28.83 4.84 3.51
CA THR A 301 -28.32 3.45 3.56
C THR A 301 -28.71 2.70 4.82
N ALA A 302 -29.33 3.36 5.81
CA ALA A 302 -29.64 2.73 7.09
C ALA A 302 -30.40 1.41 6.97
N ASP A 303 -30.02 0.46 7.83
CA ASP A 303 -30.64 -0.85 7.94
C ASP A 303 -32.14 -0.71 8.31
N PRO A 304 -33.06 -1.28 7.50
CA PRO A 304 -34.48 -1.37 7.83
C PRO A 304 -34.77 -1.88 9.24
N LEU A 305 -34.03 -2.88 9.72
CA LEU A 305 -34.19 -3.43 11.06
C LEU A 305 -33.95 -2.40 12.13
N LEU A 306 -32.83 -1.67 12.03
CA LEU A 306 -32.43 -0.67 13.01
C LEU A 306 -33.38 0.52 13.02
N MET A 307 -33.96 0.89 11.87
CA MET A 307 -34.96 1.96 11.78
C MET A 307 -36.27 1.62 12.50
N MET A 308 -36.66 0.34 12.54
CA MET A 308 -37.90 -0.12 13.20
C MET A 308 -37.79 -0.24 14.73
N ILE A 309 -36.57 -0.20 15.29
CA ILE A 309 -36.34 -0.32 16.74
C ILE A 309 -36.52 1.05 17.42
N LYS A 310 -37.46 1.14 18.37
CA LYS A 310 -37.77 2.37 19.12
C LYS A 310 -37.09 2.45 20.51
N LYS A 311 -36.41 1.40 20.97
CA LYS A 311 -35.74 1.33 22.28
C LYS A 311 -34.23 1.54 22.17
N PRO A 312 -33.56 2.05 23.22
CA PRO A 312 -32.11 2.17 23.23
C PRO A 312 -31.46 0.78 23.15
N MET A 313 -30.52 0.62 22.22
CA MET A 313 -29.84 -0.65 21.99
C MET A 313 -28.86 -0.97 23.13
N GLN A 314 -29.14 -2.05 23.86
CA GLN A 314 -28.29 -2.59 24.93
C GLN A 314 -27.67 -3.92 24.50
N LEU A 315 -26.59 -4.36 25.16
CA LEU A 315 -25.89 -5.60 24.79
C LEU A 315 -26.80 -6.83 24.82
N ASP A 316 -27.75 -6.88 25.76
CA ASP A 316 -28.75 -7.95 25.87
C ASP A 316 -29.69 -8.00 24.65
N ILE A 317 -30.01 -6.84 24.07
CA ILE A 317 -30.83 -6.73 22.85
C ILE A 317 -30.05 -7.29 21.66
N LEU A 318 -28.76 -6.99 21.56
CA LEU A 318 -27.90 -7.49 20.48
C LEU A 318 -27.73 -9.02 20.56
N ASP A 319 -27.56 -9.57 21.77
CA ASP A 319 -27.49 -11.02 22.00
C ASP A 319 -28.82 -11.72 21.63
N ASN A 320 -29.97 -11.11 21.96
CA ASN A 320 -31.28 -11.65 21.59
C ASN A 320 -31.60 -11.50 20.10
N MET A 321 -31.23 -10.38 19.46
CA MET A 321 -31.30 -10.21 18.00
C MET A 321 -30.46 -11.28 17.29
N TYR A 322 -29.28 -11.57 17.82
CA TYR A 322 -28.41 -12.63 17.31
C TYR A 322 -29.00 -14.04 17.51
N LYS A 323 -29.63 -14.32 18.66
CA LYS A 323 -30.37 -15.59 18.87
C LYS A 323 -31.56 -15.76 17.94
N GLU A 324 -32.27 -14.68 17.59
CA GLU A 324 -33.35 -14.69 16.59
C GLU A 324 -32.79 -15.10 15.21
N ILE A 325 -31.65 -14.52 14.82
CA ILE A 325 -30.93 -14.85 13.58
C ILE A 325 -30.47 -16.32 13.58
N GLN A 326 -30.00 -16.84 14.73
CA GLN A 326 -29.54 -18.24 14.86
C GLN A 326 -30.67 -19.27 14.88
N THR A 327 -31.81 -18.98 15.53
CA THR A 327 -32.92 -19.93 15.68
C THR A 327 -33.66 -20.20 14.37
N HIS A 328 -33.61 -19.27 13.42
CA HIS A 328 -34.25 -19.39 12.12
C HIS A 328 -33.32 -19.85 11.00
N GLY A 329 -32.04 -20.11 11.30
CA GLY A 329 -31.04 -20.53 10.33
C GLY A 329 -30.71 -19.47 9.28
N ILE A 330 -29.53 -19.59 8.67
CA ILE A 330 -29.27 -18.94 7.38
C ILE A 330 -30.28 -19.54 6.40
N PRO A 331 -31.07 -18.74 5.67
CA PRO A 331 -32.14 -19.27 4.83
C PRO A 331 -31.53 -20.22 3.80
N GLN A 332 -31.74 -21.53 4.00
CA GLN A 332 -31.81 -22.43 2.87
C GLN A 332 -32.92 -21.94 1.96
N LYS A 333 -32.75 -22.20 0.68
CA LYS A 333 -33.47 -21.69 -0.49
C LYS A 333 -34.96 -22.12 -0.54
N ASP A 334 -35.68 -22.03 0.57
CA ASP A 334 -37.12 -22.28 0.65
C ASP A 334 -37.90 -21.02 0.24
N LYS A 335 -38.80 -21.21 -0.73
CA LYS A 335 -39.54 -20.14 -1.41
C LYS A 335 -40.65 -19.51 -0.56
N ASP A 336 -40.99 -20.10 0.59
CA ASP A 336 -42.15 -19.68 1.41
C ASP A 336 -41.80 -18.69 2.54
N ASP A 337 -40.51 -18.43 2.78
CA ASP A 337 -40.01 -17.49 3.82
C ASP A 337 -39.66 -16.08 3.29
N ASP A 338 -39.81 -15.87 1.98
CA ASP A 338 -39.50 -14.60 1.29
C ASP A 338 -40.45 -13.44 1.70
N LEU A 339 -41.64 -13.79 2.21
CA LEU A 339 -42.71 -12.85 2.62
C LEU A 339 -42.41 -12.10 3.91
N LEU A 340 -41.52 -12.61 4.76
CA LEU A 340 -41.20 -12.05 6.09
C LEU A 340 -39.77 -11.48 6.18
N LYS A 341 -39.06 -11.35 5.05
CA LYS A 341 -37.79 -10.60 5.01
C LYS A 341 -38.02 -9.17 5.48
N GLU A 342 -37.07 -8.64 6.25
CA GLU A 342 -37.17 -7.30 6.85
C GLU A 342 -37.30 -6.21 5.78
N ASP A 343 -36.69 -6.38 4.60
CA ASP A 343 -36.87 -5.51 3.44
C ASP A 343 -38.30 -5.56 2.86
N THR A 344 -38.93 -6.76 2.83
CA THR A 344 -40.32 -6.92 2.40
C THR A 344 -41.28 -6.24 3.37
N ILE A 345 -41.08 -6.47 4.67
CA ILE A 345 -41.82 -5.82 5.77
C ILE A 345 -41.68 -4.30 5.66
N PHE A 346 -40.46 -3.79 5.48
CA PHE A 346 -40.16 -2.38 5.30
C PHE A 346 -40.88 -1.76 4.10
N LYS A 347 -40.83 -2.41 2.93
CA LYS A 347 -41.55 -1.96 1.72
C LYS A 347 -43.06 -1.94 1.92
N LEU A 348 -43.61 -2.87 2.71
CA LEU A 348 -45.03 -2.91 3.01
C LEU A 348 -45.47 -1.75 3.91
N ILE A 349 -44.66 -1.36 4.92
CA ILE A 349 -44.94 -0.17 5.77
C ILE A 349 -45.17 1.06 4.90
N LEU A 350 -44.24 1.31 3.98
CA LEU A 350 -44.30 2.50 3.14
C LEU A 350 -45.51 2.46 2.19
N LYS A 351 -45.87 1.27 1.70
CA LYS A 351 -47.09 1.08 0.89
C LYS A 351 -48.37 1.42 1.64
N TYR A 352 -48.46 1.27 2.97
CA TYR A 352 -49.63 1.69 3.75
C TYR A 352 -49.88 3.21 3.69
N LYS A 353 -48.84 4.01 3.43
CA LYS A 353 -48.95 5.45 3.14
C LYS A 353 -48.87 5.76 1.66
N GLU A 354 -49.15 4.79 0.80
CA GLU A 354 -49.16 4.95 -0.65
C GLU A 354 -47.79 5.37 -1.23
N VAL A 355 -46.68 5.12 -0.52
CA VAL A 355 -45.32 5.41 -0.95
C VAL A 355 -44.63 4.13 -1.42
N ASN A 356 -44.10 4.15 -2.64
CA ASN A 356 -43.26 3.06 -3.16
C ASN A 356 -41.80 3.48 -3.20
N LEU A 357 -41.03 3.08 -2.18
CA LEU A 357 -39.60 3.40 -2.09
C LEU A 357 -38.74 2.36 -2.82
N GLN A 358 -37.85 2.85 -3.67
CA GLN A 358 -36.86 2.05 -4.39
C GLN A 358 -35.47 2.52 -4.02
N ARG A 359 -34.64 1.61 -3.51
CA ARG A 359 -33.26 1.94 -3.21
C ARG A 359 -32.45 1.89 -4.50
N SER A 360 -31.59 2.90 -4.68
CA SER A 360 -30.54 2.88 -5.70
C SER A 360 -29.15 2.66 -5.08
N ILE A 361 -29.09 2.28 -3.81
CA ILE A 361 -27.87 2.09 -3.03
C ILE A 361 -28.06 0.90 -2.08
N HIS A 362 -26.97 0.21 -1.74
CA HIS A 362 -27.01 -0.88 -0.76
C HIS A 362 -27.23 -0.32 0.65
N THR A 363 -27.70 -1.20 1.53
CA THR A 363 -27.89 -0.94 2.94
C THR A 363 -26.59 -1.08 3.74
N ASP A 364 -26.56 -0.49 4.94
CA ASP A 364 -25.40 -0.51 5.83
C ASP A 364 -24.95 -1.94 6.16
N HIS A 365 -25.89 -2.87 6.37
CA HIS A 365 -25.53 -4.26 6.67
C HIS A 365 -24.87 -4.97 5.49
N GLU A 366 -25.28 -4.69 4.25
CA GLU A 366 -24.66 -5.26 3.04
C GLU A 366 -23.22 -4.74 2.87
N LEU A 367 -23.01 -3.43 3.15
CA LEU A 367 -21.67 -2.84 3.17
C LEU A 367 -20.81 -3.44 4.28
N THR A 368 -21.35 -3.60 5.49
CA THR A 368 -20.59 -4.16 6.62
C THR A 368 -20.34 -5.66 6.49
N ASP A 369 -21.25 -6.43 5.90
CA ASP A 369 -21.02 -7.84 5.56
C ASP A 369 -19.80 -7.95 4.62
N THR A 370 -19.73 -7.10 3.60
CA THR A 370 -18.59 -7.04 2.67
C THR A 370 -17.28 -6.63 3.37
N LEU A 371 -17.34 -5.66 4.30
CA LEU A 371 -16.17 -5.25 5.10
C LEU A 371 -15.66 -6.39 5.98
N VAL A 372 -16.57 -7.08 6.68
CA VAL A 372 -16.22 -8.18 7.56
C VAL A 372 -15.61 -9.33 6.77
N GLU A 373 -16.20 -9.70 5.62
CA GLU A 373 -15.64 -10.71 4.73
C GLU A 373 -14.22 -10.35 4.24
N GLU A 374 -13.98 -9.08 3.88
CA GLU A 374 -12.64 -8.61 3.47
C GLU A 374 -11.65 -8.59 4.65
N LEU A 375 -12.08 -8.22 5.86
CA LEU A 375 -11.25 -8.29 7.06
C LEU A 375 -10.87 -9.73 7.41
N SER A 376 -11.81 -10.68 7.27
CA SER A 376 -11.57 -12.11 7.52
C SER A 376 -10.54 -12.71 6.54
N ARG A 377 -10.37 -12.12 5.34
CA ARG A 377 -9.31 -12.50 4.37
C ARG A 377 -7.91 -12.02 4.76
N ARG A 378 -7.80 -11.02 5.64
CA ARG A 378 -6.53 -10.37 6.03
C ARG A 378 -6.13 -10.67 7.48
N ILE A 379 -7.11 -10.96 8.33
CA ILE A 379 -6.93 -11.20 9.76
C ILE A 379 -7.29 -12.64 10.08
N LYS A 380 -6.29 -13.41 10.53
CA LYS A 380 -6.50 -14.79 10.97
C LYS A 380 -7.27 -14.81 12.30
N LYS A 381 -8.53 -15.23 12.26
CA LYS A 381 -9.48 -15.35 13.39
C LYS A 381 -9.84 -14.03 14.07
N ILE A 382 -10.86 -13.34 13.55
CA ILE A 382 -11.40 -12.12 14.17
C ILE A 382 -12.12 -12.48 15.48
N GLY A 383 -11.82 -11.77 16.58
CA GLY A 383 -12.46 -11.94 17.88
C GLY A 383 -12.22 -13.29 18.60
N GLY A 384 -11.18 -14.06 18.26
CA GLY A 384 -10.73 -15.20 19.06
C GLY A 384 -9.97 -14.77 20.31
N LYS A 385 -9.70 -15.64 21.30
CA LYS A 385 -8.95 -15.26 22.52
C LYS A 385 -7.60 -14.58 22.25
N ASP A 386 -6.93 -14.99 21.18
CA ASP A 386 -5.63 -14.45 20.73
C ASP A 386 -5.75 -13.33 19.68
N SER A 387 -6.97 -12.94 19.27
CA SER A 387 -7.17 -11.84 18.33
C SER A 387 -6.92 -10.49 19.00
N GLY A 388 -6.43 -9.51 18.24
CA GLY A 388 -6.40 -8.13 18.72
C GLY A 388 -7.79 -7.49 18.80
N ASP A 389 -7.81 -6.25 19.28
CA ASP A 389 -9.02 -5.43 19.45
C ASP A 389 -9.36 -4.66 18.17
N ILE A 390 -10.65 -4.41 17.96
CA ILE A 390 -11.19 -3.60 16.86
C ILE A 390 -11.76 -2.32 17.44
N VAL A 391 -11.35 -1.18 16.87
CA VAL A 391 -11.84 0.14 17.25
C VAL A 391 -12.75 0.66 16.15
N LEU A 392 -13.96 1.11 16.48
CA LEU A 392 -14.88 1.79 15.58
C LEU A 392 -15.03 3.23 16.04
N VAL A 393 -14.91 4.18 15.12
CA VAL A 393 -15.05 5.61 15.37
C VAL A 393 -16.18 6.14 14.48
N SER A 394 -17.24 6.67 15.05
CA SER A 394 -18.42 7.13 14.31
C SER A 394 -18.99 8.44 14.87
N ASP A 395 -19.80 9.14 14.08
CA ASP A 395 -20.53 10.30 14.56
C ASP A 395 -21.74 9.89 15.44
N TRP A 396 -22.05 10.64 16.50
CA TRP A 396 -23.17 10.29 17.41
C TRP A 396 -24.42 11.12 17.21
N ASP A 397 -24.35 12.23 16.48
CA ASP A 397 -25.46 13.15 16.24
C ASP A 397 -26.42 12.62 15.15
N THR A 398 -25.92 11.93 14.12
CA THR A 398 -26.79 11.36 13.07
C THR A 398 -27.30 9.96 13.41
N PHE A 399 -28.45 9.56 12.84
CA PHE A 399 -28.92 8.18 12.96
C PHE A 399 -27.99 7.18 12.27
N TYR A 400 -27.44 7.55 11.10
CA TYR A 400 -26.48 6.75 10.36
C TYR A 400 -25.24 6.43 11.19
N GLY A 401 -24.59 7.45 11.77
CA GLY A 401 -23.37 7.26 12.58
C GLY A 401 -23.59 6.38 13.81
N ARG A 402 -24.80 6.39 14.39
CA ARG A 402 -25.15 5.48 15.49
C ARG A 402 -25.50 4.06 15.03
N ALA A 403 -26.07 3.89 13.85
CA ALA A 403 -26.55 2.61 13.32
C ALA A 403 -25.44 1.79 12.64
N LEU A 404 -24.47 2.44 12.01
CA LEU A 404 -23.44 1.77 11.23
C LEU A 404 -22.48 0.90 12.09
N PRO A 405 -21.98 1.34 13.27
CA PRO A 405 -21.18 0.49 14.15
C PRO A 405 -21.94 -0.74 14.62
N VAL A 406 -23.25 -0.60 14.87
CA VAL A 406 -24.13 -1.71 15.25
C VAL A 406 -24.24 -2.71 14.11
N SER A 407 -24.47 -2.25 12.89
CA SER A 407 -24.55 -3.09 11.69
C SER A 407 -23.26 -3.90 11.51
N PHE A 408 -22.11 -3.24 11.71
CA PHE A 408 -20.80 -3.92 11.66
C PHE A 408 -20.67 -5.02 12.71
N ILE A 409 -21.10 -4.76 13.95
CA ILE A 409 -21.06 -5.77 15.01
C ILE A 409 -21.97 -6.96 14.64
N ILE A 410 -23.17 -6.72 14.10
CA ILE A 410 -24.08 -7.77 13.65
C ILE A 410 -23.45 -8.61 12.54
N SER A 411 -22.86 -7.98 11.52
CA SER A 411 -22.14 -8.67 10.43
C SER A 411 -21.01 -9.56 10.96
N LEU A 412 -20.24 -9.07 11.93
CA LEU A 412 -19.15 -9.83 12.53
C LEU A 412 -19.64 -11.06 13.31
N LEU A 413 -20.77 -10.93 14.00
CA LEU A 413 -21.39 -12.07 14.70
C LEU A 413 -21.90 -13.13 13.71
N LYS A 414 -22.47 -12.71 12.57
CA LYS A 414 -22.93 -13.61 11.49
C LYS A 414 -21.78 -14.41 10.85
N ASP A 415 -20.64 -13.77 10.58
CA ASP A 415 -19.49 -14.42 9.91
C ASP A 415 -18.91 -15.59 10.74
N LYS A 416 -18.88 -15.46 12.06
CA LYS A 416 -18.37 -16.50 12.97
C LYS A 416 -19.18 -17.79 12.96
N ASP A 417 -20.49 -17.69 12.79
CA ASP A 417 -21.34 -18.89 12.69
C ASP A 417 -21.10 -19.64 11.38
N ARG A 418 -20.80 -18.92 10.28
CA ARG A 418 -20.42 -19.54 9.01
C ARG A 418 -19.14 -20.38 9.16
N GLU A 419 -18.16 -19.91 9.93
CA GLU A 419 -16.92 -20.66 10.21
C GLU A 419 -17.12 -21.86 11.14
N ALA A 420 -18.14 -21.85 12.02
CA ALA A 420 -18.35 -22.91 13.02
C ALA A 420 -19.02 -24.18 12.46
N GLY A 421 -19.72 -24.10 11.32
CA GLY A 421 -20.34 -25.24 10.60
C GLY A 421 -21.54 -25.90 11.30
N ASP A 422 -22.32 -26.69 10.53
CA ASP A 422 -23.61 -27.31 10.93
C ASP A 422 -23.55 -28.38 12.04
N ASN A 423 -22.36 -28.73 12.57
CA ASN A 423 -22.16 -29.88 13.46
C ASN A 423 -21.97 -29.52 14.94
N TYR A 424 -22.61 -28.46 15.45
CA TYR A 424 -22.41 -28.06 16.85
C TYR A 424 -23.69 -27.65 17.60
N SER A 425 -23.90 -28.27 18.75
CA SER A 425 -25.08 -28.17 19.62
C SER A 425 -25.25 -26.82 20.34
N GLN A 426 -26.49 -26.36 20.37
CA GLN A 426 -27.05 -25.05 20.72
C GLN A 426 -26.79 -24.43 22.13
N SER A 427 -25.97 -24.97 23.04
CA SER A 427 -25.92 -24.42 24.43
C SER A 427 -24.59 -23.86 24.96
N SER A 428 -23.49 -23.94 24.20
CA SER A 428 -22.16 -23.47 24.68
C SER A 428 -21.66 -22.12 24.14
N ASN A 429 -22.41 -21.44 23.26
CA ASN A 429 -21.91 -20.29 22.47
C ASN A 429 -22.05 -18.89 23.11
N SER A 430 -22.86 -18.69 24.15
CA SER A 430 -23.05 -17.34 24.72
C SER A 430 -21.76 -16.74 25.30
N ARG A 431 -20.87 -17.55 25.92
CA ARG A 431 -19.58 -17.05 26.47
C ARG A 431 -18.56 -16.66 25.40
N ASN A 432 -18.50 -17.37 24.27
CA ASN A 432 -17.57 -17.04 23.17
C ASN A 432 -18.04 -15.80 22.38
N THR A 433 -19.36 -15.62 22.27
CA THR A 433 -19.97 -14.44 21.64
C THR A 433 -19.74 -13.19 22.49
N LEU A 434 -19.96 -13.27 23.80
CA LEU A 434 -19.73 -12.17 24.73
C LEU A 434 -18.25 -11.74 24.77
N SER A 435 -17.32 -12.69 24.79
CA SER A 435 -15.87 -12.40 24.77
C SER A 435 -15.38 -11.82 23.43
N SER A 436 -16.14 -12.00 22.34
CA SER A 436 -15.87 -11.35 21.06
C SER A 436 -16.31 -9.88 21.07
N LEU A 437 -17.45 -9.59 21.69
CA LEU A 437 -17.98 -8.23 21.87
C LEU A 437 -17.12 -7.42 22.83
N GLU A 438 -16.48 -8.04 23.82
CA GLU A 438 -15.50 -7.40 24.72
C GLU A 438 -14.26 -6.84 23.99
N LYS A 439 -14.02 -7.24 22.73
CA LYS A 439 -12.88 -6.78 21.90
C LYS A 439 -13.24 -5.71 20.88
N ILE A 440 -14.51 -5.29 20.82
CA ILE A 440 -14.97 -4.24 19.93
C ILE A 440 -15.24 -2.99 20.76
N HIS A 441 -14.64 -1.88 20.35
CA HIS A 441 -14.69 -0.64 21.10
C HIS A 441 -15.20 0.47 20.20
N VAL A 442 -16.32 1.08 20.57
CA VAL A 442 -16.96 2.16 19.82
C VAL A 442 -16.65 3.49 20.47
N PHE A 443 -16.13 4.42 19.68
CA PHE A 443 -15.86 5.80 20.05
C PHE A 443 -16.65 6.75 19.18
N ASN A 444 -17.05 7.87 19.77
CA ASN A 444 -17.98 8.80 19.16
C ASN A 444 -17.40 10.21 19.04
N TYR A 445 -17.75 10.92 17.96
CA TYR A 445 -17.40 12.33 17.72
C TYR A 445 -18.59 13.13 17.15
N MET A 446 -18.62 14.46 17.29
CA MET A 446 -19.68 15.28 16.66
C MET A 446 -19.32 15.59 15.21
N ARG A 447 -20.27 15.45 14.27
CA ARG A 447 -20.08 15.85 12.86
C ARG A 447 -19.67 17.32 12.72
N GLY A 448 -18.89 17.63 11.69
CA GLY A 448 -18.47 18.99 11.34
C GLY A 448 -17.34 19.49 12.23
N ILE A 449 -16.32 18.66 12.46
CA ILE A 449 -15.19 18.95 13.36
C ILE A 449 -14.36 20.13 12.87
N ASP A 450 -14.38 20.42 11.56
CA ASP A 450 -13.62 21.51 10.96
C ASP A 450 -14.20 22.91 11.26
N GLY A 451 -15.48 23.01 11.64
CA GLY A 451 -16.15 24.26 11.98
C GLY A 451 -16.33 25.24 10.81
N VAL A 452 -16.22 24.80 9.55
CA VAL A 452 -16.18 25.72 8.39
C VAL A 452 -17.58 26.07 7.87
N ILE A 453 -17.98 27.34 8.03
CA ILE A 453 -19.23 27.92 7.51
C ILE A 453 -18.92 28.80 6.29
N SER A 454 -19.73 28.70 5.23
CA SER A 454 -19.45 29.33 3.93
C SER A 454 -19.85 30.82 3.82
N ASN A 455 -20.70 31.32 4.72
CA ASN A 455 -21.31 32.66 4.65
C ASN A 455 -20.56 33.72 5.48
N GLU A 456 -19.23 33.78 5.39
CA GLU A 456 -18.51 35.01 5.79
C GLU A 456 -18.43 35.95 4.59
N ASP A 457 -19.31 36.95 4.61
CA ASP A 457 -19.21 38.15 3.78
C ASP A 457 -17.77 38.67 3.77
N ILE A 458 -17.21 38.79 2.58
CA ILE A 458 -15.88 39.38 2.28
C ILE A 458 -15.78 40.86 2.78
N SER A 459 -16.86 41.44 3.32
CA SER A 459 -16.93 42.82 3.83
C SER A 459 -16.86 43.00 5.35
N SER A 460 -16.77 41.96 6.19
CA SER A 460 -16.84 42.13 7.67
C SER A 460 -15.54 41.83 8.44
N ARG A 461 -14.38 41.74 7.78
CA ARG A 461 -13.08 41.91 8.47
C ARG A 461 -12.75 43.39 8.65
N THR A 462 -13.55 44.09 9.46
CA THR A 462 -13.06 45.29 10.14
C THR A 462 -11.92 44.89 11.06
N SER A 463 -10.71 45.27 10.65
CA SER A 463 -9.46 45.26 11.41
C SER A 463 -9.66 45.31 12.94
N PRO A 464 -9.20 44.31 13.72
CA PRO A 464 -8.99 44.51 15.14
C PRO A 464 -7.90 45.55 15.32
N GLY A 465 -8.14 46.51 16.20
CA GLY A 465 -7.28 47.64 16.46
C GLY A 465 -5.82 47.25 16.73
N LYS A 466 -4.94 48.15 16.28
CA LYS A 466 -3.50 48.15 16.56
C LYS A 466 -3.23 47.93 18.05
N SER A 467 -2.66 46.79 18.40
CA SER A 467 -1.68 46.69 19.48
C SER A 467 -0.34 46.26 18.85
N ALA A 468 0.62 47.18 18.92
CA ALA A 468 2.00 46.92 18.57
C ALA A 468 2.62 46.05 19.67
N ASP A 469 3.12 44.86 19.33
CA ASP A 469 4.54 44.53 19.45
C ASP A 469 4.82 43.04 19.16
N ALA A 470 6.06 42.80 18.71
CA ALA A 470 6.75 41.51 18.53
C ALA A 470 6.51 40.70 17.24
N GLY A 471 7.16 41.16 16.17
CA GLY A 471 8.17 40.38 15.42
C GLY A 471 7.86 38.95 14.97
N GLY A 472 7.42 38.81 13.71
CA GLY A 472 7.50 37.56 12.95
C GLY A 472 6.94 37.74 11.54
N LYS A 473 7.81 38.01 10.55
CA LYS A 473 7.42 37.99 9.14
C LYS A 473 7.13 36.54 8.74
N ASN A 474 5.85 36.18 8.59
CA ASN A 474 5.45 35.08 7.73
C ASN A 474 4.49 35.63 6.67
N GLU A 475 4.84 35.38 5.42
CA GLU A 475 4.09 35.75 4.23
C GLU A 475 2.74 35.01 4.23
N ASN A 476 1.64 35.77 4.33
CA ASN A 476 0.29 35.26 4.11
C ASN A 476 0.12 34.89 2.62
N ARG A 477 0.28 33.60 2.31
CA ARG A 477 -0.23 32.99 1.08
C ARG A 477 -1.68 32.53 1.33
N PRO A 478 -2.69 33.02 0.59
CA PRO A 478 -4.05 32.54 0.73
C PRO A 478 -4.13 31.14 0.08
N GLY A 479 -4.35 30.09 0.88
CA GLY A 479 -4.58 28.73 0.36
C GLY A 479 -3.99 27.56 1.16
N TYR A 480 -3.19 27.81 2.20
CA TYR A 480 -2.49 26.75 2.94
C TYR A 480 -3.02 26.47 4.37
N SER A 481 -4.08 27.13 4.83
CA SER A 481 -4.59 26.94 6.20
C SER A 481 -5.22 25.56 6.46
N TYR A 482 -5.70 24.87 5.43
CA TYR A 482 -6.24 23.51 5.54
C TYR A 482 -5.15 22.43 5.67
N PHE A 483 -3.89 22.77 5.33
CA PHE A 483 -2.82 21.81 5.07
C PHE A 483 -1.69 21.77 6.12
N MET A 484 -1.74 22.58 7.19
CA MET A 484 -0.80 22.46 8.31
C MET A 484 -1.52 22.33 9.66
N PRO A 485 -1.08 21.41 10.53
CA PRO A 485 -1.70 21.24 11.83
C PRO A 485 -1.08 22.23 12.84
N ALA A 486 -1.82 23.26 13.20
CA ALA A 486 -1.70 23.85 14.54
C ALA A 486 -2.82 23.22 15.39
N PHE A 487 -2.66 21.94 15.77
CA PHE A 487 -3.57 21.16 16.63
C PHE A 487 -3.63 21.67 18.09
N GLU A 488 -3.38 22.95 18.35
CA GLU A 488 -2.83 23.37 19.63
C GLU A 488 -3.82 24.05 20.57
N GLN A 489 -4.88 24.67 20.06
CA GLN A 489 -5.72 25.55 20.89
C GLN A 489 -7.12 24.96 21.13
N PRO A 490 -7.54 24.76 22.40
CA PRO A 490 -8.87 24.26 22.76
C PRO A 490 -9.92 25.39 22.74
N PHE A 491 -9.87 26.26 21.72
CA PHE A 491 -10.81 27.35 21.51
C PHE A 491 -10.91 27.64 20.01
N GLY A 492 -12.11 28.00 19.54
CA GLY A 492 -12.37 28.21 18.12
C GLY A 492 -13.69 27.56 17.71
N GLN A 493 -14.03 27.75 16.44
CA GLN A 493 -15.14 27.01 15.81
C GLN A 493 -14.69 25.58 15.48
N ASP A 494 -13.41 25.40 15.17
CA ASP A 494 -12.77 24.11 14.94
C ASP A 494 -12.66 23.27 16.22
N GLN A 495 -13.02 22.00 16.12
CA GLN A 495 -13.07 21.05 17.24
C GLN A 495 -11.87 20.09 17.25
N PHE A 496 -10.71 20.51 16.71
CA PHE A 496 -9.52 19.66 16.57
C PHE A 496 -8.96 19.14 17.90
N ASP A 497 -9.12 19.85 19.03
CA ASP A 497 -8.73 19.37 20.37
C ASP A 497 -9.48 18.08 20.75
N TYR A 498 -10.74 17.93 20.33
CA TYR A 498 -11.51 16.72 20.59
C TYR A 498 -10.96 15.50 19.84
N ILE A 499 -10.48 15.66 18.60
CA ILE A 499 -9.80 14.59 17.87
C ILE A 499 -8.54 14.15 18.61
N ARG A 500 -7.75 15.10 19.11
CA ARG A 500 -6.54 14.79 19.89
C ARG A 500 -6.87 14.07 21.19
N ARG A 501 -7.90 14.52 21.91
CA ARG A 501 -8.36 13.87 23.15
C ARG A 501 -8.88 12.46 22.88
N LEU A 502 -9.64 12.29 21.81
CA LEU A 502 -10.11 10.99 21.35
C LEU A 502 -8.93 10.06 21.06
N THR A 503 -7.95 10.54 20.30
CA THR A 503 -6.74 9.79 19.96
C THR A 503 -5.96 9.41 21.21
N ASN A 504 -5.71 10.36 22.12
CA ASN A 504 -5.02 10.11 23.38
C ASN A 504 -5.77 9.12 24.26
N ARG A 505 -7.11 9.17 24.28
CA ARG A 505 -7.94 8.22 25.01
C ARG A 505 -7.80 6.81 24.45
N ILE A 506 -7.87 6.64 23.13
CA ILE A 506 -7.66 5.35 22.48
C ILE A 506 -6.24 4.83 22.78
N ILE A 507 -5.22 5.69 22.73
CA ILE A 507 -3.86 5.28 23.10
C ILE A 507 -3.81 4.83 24.56
N GLN A 508 -4.31 5.64 25.50
CA GLN A 508 -4.24 5.33 26.93
C GLN A 508 -5.00 4.04 27.29
N GLU A 509 -6.20 3.86 26.75
CA GLU A 509 -7.03 2.69 27.03
C GLU A 509 -6.49 1.40 26.38
N TYR A 510 -5.73 1.51 25.27
CA TYR A 510 -5.27 0.36 24.48
C TYR A 510 -3.75 0.30 24.27
N THR A 511 -2.94 0.96 25.11
CA THR A 511 -1.47 0.85 25.02
C THR A 511 -0.98 -0.58 25.26
N GLU A 512 -1.66 -1.32 26.14
CA GLU A 512 -1.30 -2.71 26.49
C GLU A 512 -1.98 -3.76 25.59
N ARG A 513 -2.98 -3.35 24.79
CA ARG A 513 -3.76 -4.25 23.93
C ARG A 513 -3.39 -4.06 22.45
N LYS A 514 -3.30 -5.15 21.70
CA LYS A 514 -2.95 -5.11 20.28
C LYS A 514 -4.18 -4.70 19.46
N VAL A 515 -4.28 -3.44 19.05
CA VAL A 515 -5.31 -2.98 18.09
C VAL A 515 -4.95 -3.48 16.69
N ILE A 516 -5.84 -4.25 16.05
CA ILE A 516 -5.60 -4.87 14.74
C ILE A 516 -6.34 -4.19 13.60
N ALA A 517 -7.48 -3.56 13.89
CA ALA A 517 -8.28 -2.86 12.89
C ALA A 517 -8.97 -1.63 13.49
N ILE A 518 -9.10 -0.57 12.68
CA ILE A 518 -9.75 0.68 13.04
C ILE A 518 -10.73 1.08 11.93
N GLY A 519 -12.02 1.12 12.24
CA GLY A 519 -13.07 1.59 11.35
C GLY A 519 -13.39 3.06 11.61
N VAL A 520 -13.36 3.91 10.57
CA VAL A 520 -13.83 5.31 10.66
C VAL A 520 -15.14 5.40 9.87
N LEU A 521 -16.26 5.42 10.57
CA LEU A 521 -17.61 5.11 10.09
C LEU A 521 -18.55 6.33 10.04
N GLY A 522 -18.03 7.52 9.74
CA GLY A 522 -18.84 8.73 9.59
C GLY A 522 -19.52 8.86 8.22
N ASN A 523 -20.45 9.81 8.07
CA ASN A 523 -20.92 10.21 6.73
C ASN A 523 -20.03 11.31 6.13
N ASP A 524 -19.64 12.30 6.94
CA ASP A 524 -18.79 13.40 6.47
C ASP A 524 -17.33 12.93 6.26
N ILE A 525 -16.89 13.11 5.02
CA ILE A 525 -15.55 12.84 4.53
C ILE A 525 -14.48 13.79 5.11
N TYR A 526 -14.80 15.05 5.41
CA TYR A 526 -13.83 15.98 5.98
C TYR A 526 -13.42 15.50 7.37
N ASP A 527 -14.40 15.12 8.19
CA ASP A 527 -14.19 14.47 9.47
C ASP A 527 -13.41 13.15 9.36
N LYS A 528 -13.77 12.27 8.40
CA LYS A 528 -13.05 11.01 8.15
C LYS A 528 -11.55 11.27 7.93
N LEU A 529 -11.21 12.21 7.05
CA LEU A 529 -9.83 12.52 6.72
C LEU A 529 -9.05 13.06 7.94
N LEU A 530 -9.67 13.92 8.76
CA LEU A 530 -9.06 14.45 9.97
C LEU A 530 -8.81 13.34 11.02
N ILE A 531 -9.76 12.43 11.20
CA ILE A 531 -9.61 11.29 12.13
C ILE A 531 -8.53 10.33 11.62
N LEU A 532 -8.49 10.03 10.32
CA LEU A 532 -7.46 9.20 9.71
C LEU A 532 -6.06 9.82 9.90
N ARG A 533 -5.91 11.13 9.71
CA ARG A 533 -4.66 11.87 9.96
C ARG A 533 -4.17 11.70 11.40
N ALA A 534 -5.09 11.78 12.37
CA ALA A 534 -4.74 11.65 13.78
C ALA A 534 -4.39 10.21 14.21
N LEU A 535 -5.11 9.20 13.69
CA LEU A 535 -4.95 7.82 14.14
C LEU A 535 -3.88 7.03 13.38
N ARG A 536 -3.63 7.30 12.09
CA ARG A 536 -2.74 6.47 11.25
C ARG A 536 -1.30 6.44 11.74
N GLU A 537 -0.79 7.57 12.25
CA GLU A 537 0.58 7.66 12.80
C GLU A 537 0.74 6.90 14.11
N GLN A 538 -0.32 6.88 14.92
CA GLN A 538 -0.31 6.25 16.25
C GLN A 538 -0.51 4.73 16.17
N PHE A 539 -1.24 4.25 15.15
CA PHE A 539 -1.53 2.84 14.93
C PHE A 539 -1.02 2.33 13.56
N PRO A 540 0.30 2.35 13.30
CA PRO A 540 0.86 2.01 11.99
C PRO A 540 0.68 0.53 11.60
N GLY A 541 0.37 -0.33 12.57
CA GLY A 541 0.15 -1.77 12.39
C GLY A 541 -1.33 -2.18 12.34
N ALA A 542 -2.27 -1.24 12.35
CA ALA A 542 -3.70 -1.55 12.25
C ALA A 542 -4.18 -1.44 10.79
N ILE A 543 -5.13 -2.29 10.41
CA ILE A 543 -5.86 -2.18 9.15
C ILE A 543 -6.94 -1.12 9.34
N PHE A 544 -6.97 -0.08 8.49
CA PHE A 544 -8.05 0.89 8.53
C PHE A 544 -9.09 0.58 7.48
N PHE A 545 -10.35 0.80 7.83
CA PHE A 545 -11.46 0.66 6.92
C PHE A 545 -12.50 1.76 7.10
N THR A 546 -13.31 1.99 6.08
CA THR A 546 -14.43 2.93 6.08
C THR A 546 -15.49 2.50 5.06
N THR A 547 -16.61 3.19 5.06
CA THR A 547 -17.68 3.09 4.06
C THR A 547 -17.62 4.29 3.12
N ASP A 548 -18.24 4.13 1.95
CA ASP A 548 -18.54 5.18 0.98
C ASP A 548 -17.30 5.79 0.30
N LEU A 549 -17.09 5.42 -0.98
CA LEU A 549 -15.95 5.88 -1.76
C LEU A 549 -16.12 7.35 -2.17
N ASP A 550 -15.06 8.15 -1.93
CA ASP A 550 -14.95 9.54 -2.36
C ASP A 550 -13.57 9.79 -2.99
N ALA A 551 -13.52 10.62 -4.02
CA ALA A 551 -12.30 10.99 -4.74
C ALA A 551 -11.24 11.64 -3.84
N ARG A 552 -11.66 12.28 -2.75
CA ARG A 552 -10.75 12.90 -1.76
C ARG A 552 -9.91 11.86 -1.02
N LEU A 553 -10.40 10.63 -0.87
CA LEU A 553 -9.65 9.57 -0.16
C LEU A 553 -8.33 9.23 -0.84
N PHE A 554 -8.20 9.41 -2.16
CA PHE A 554 -6.98 9.12 -2.91
C PHE A 554 -6.38 10.36 -3.57
N HIS A 555 -6.77 11.55 -3.12
CA HIS A 555 -6.07 12.77 -3.50
C HIS A 555 -4.63 12.74 -2.99
N TYR A 556 -3.67 13.21 -3.79
CA TYR A 556 -2.24 13.06 -3.50
C TYR A 556 -1.81 13.65 -2.15
N THR A 557 -2.55 14.66 -1.64
CA THR A 557 -2.31 15.26 -0.31
C THR A 557 -2.70 14.33 0.83
N GLU A 558 -3.69 13.46 0.65
CA GLU A 558 -4.23 12.59 1.69
C GLU A 558 -3.58 11.20 1.72
N LEU A 559 -2.97 10.77 0.62
CA LEU A 559 -2.30 9.46 0.48
C LEU A 559 -1.35 9.07 1.63
N PRO A 560 -0.61 9.98 2.30
CA PRO A 560 0.19 9.61 3.47
C PRO A 560 -0.62 8.92 4.58
N TRP A 561 -1.91 9.27 4.72
CA TRP A 561 -2.80 8.76 5.78
C TRP A 561 -3.87 7.78 5.26
N THR A 562 -4.25 7.87 3.98
CA THR A 562 -5.32 7.06 3.38
C THR A 562 -4.85 5.87 2.56
N ARG A 563 -3.58 5.78 2.18
CA ARG A 563 -3.06 4.62 1.44
C ARG A 563 -3.22 3.32 2.24
N ASN A 564 -3.64 2.24 1.58
CA ASN A 564 -4.02 0.95 2.19
C ASN A 564 -5.20 1.11 3.17
N LEU A 565 -6.15 2.00 2.86
CA LEU A 565 -7.48 2.09 3.47
C LEU A 565 -8.44 1.19 2.69
N ILE A 566 -9.18 0.34 3.40
CA ILE A 566 -10.23 -0.49 2.81
C ILE A 566 -11.55 0.27 2.82
N VAL A 567 -12.24 0.33 1.68
CA VAL A 567 -13.47 1.10 1.51
C VAL A 567 -14.56 0.20 0.93
N ALA A 568 -15.58 -0.13 1.72
CA ALA A 568 -16.79 -0.74 1.16
C ALA A 568 -17.70 0.36 0.62
N SER A 569 -18.19 0.18 -0.59
CA SER A 569 -19.04 1.17 -1.23
C SER A 569 -20.01 0.51 -2.18
N SER A 570 -21.20 1.08 -2.29
CA SER A 570 -22.22 0.57 -3.23
C SER A 570 -21.79 0.66 -4.69
N TYR A 571 -20.98 1.67 -5.02
CA TYR A 571 -20.49 1.92 -6.37
C TYR A 571 -19.02 2.33 -6.35
N GLY A 572 -18.36 2.19 -7.49
CA GLY A 572 -17.20 3.01 -7.79
C GLY A 572 -17.60 4.45 -8.14
N LEU A 573 -16.60 5.25 -8.49
CA LEU A 573 -16.79 6.60 -9.01
C LEU A 573 -17.25 6.63 -10.49
N GLN A 574 -17.45 5.46 -11.08
CA GLN A 574 -17.91 5.31 -12.45
C GLN A 574 -18.85 4.10 -12.54
N LEU A 575 -19.88 4.22 -13.37
CA LEU A 575 -20.75 3.14 -13.79
C LEU A 575 -20.23 2.50 -15.09
N HIS A 576 -20.87 1.42 -15.51
CA HIS A 576 -20.56 0.80 -16.79
C HIS A 576 -20.67 1.81 -17.95
N HIS A 577 -19.74 1.74 -18.91
CA HIS A 577 -19.61 2.71 -20.00
C HIS A 577 -20.91 2.88 -20.81
N ASP A 578 -21.67 1.80 -21.01
CA ASP A 578 -22.97 1.83 -21.69
C ASP A 578 -24.05 2.66 -20.96
N LEU A 579 -23.91 2.86 -19.66
CA LEU A 579 -24.85 3.63 -18.83
C LEU A 579 -24.37 5.07 -18.63
N GLN A 580 -23.08 5.27 -18.38
CA GLN A 580 -22.52 6.60 -18.10
C GLN A 580 -22.17 7.39 -19.37
N GLY A 581 -21.94 6.70 -20.49
CA GLY A 581 -21.56 7.32 -21.77
C GLY A 581 -20.29 8.15 -21.66
N GLY A 582 -20.32 9.37 -22.22
CA GLY A 582 -19.19 10.31 -22.21
C GLY A 582 -19.02 11.13 -20.93
N ILE A 583 -19.82 10.89 -19.89
CA ILE A 583 -19.74 11.63 -18.63
C ILE A 583 -18.47 11.20 -17.86
N PRO A 584 -17.63 12.14 -17.39
CA PRO A 584 -16.42 11.81 -16.64
C PRO A 584 -16.75 11.13 -15.29
N PRO A 585 -15.80 10.41 -14.67
CA PRO A 585 -16.00 9.82 -13.35
C PRO A 585 -16.47 10.85 -12.32
N PHE A 586 -17.39 10.43 -11.47
CA PHE A 586 -17.94 11.24 -10.38
C PHE A 586 -16.93 11.38 -9.23
N ARG A 587 -17.25 12.25 -8.26
CA ARG A 587 -16.41 12.51 -7.08
C ARG A 587 -16.83 11.73 -5.85
N SER A 588 -18.08 11.25 -5.77
CA SER A 588 -18.55 10.41 -4.67
C SER A 588 -19.48 9.29 -5.14
N VAL A 589 -19.58 8.25 -4.30
CA VAL A 589 -20.57 7.17 -4.47
C VAL A 589 -22.01 7.69 -4.57
N TYR A 590 -22.36 8.73 -3.80
CA TYR A 590 -23.71 9.29 -3.81
C TYR A 590 -24.06 9.93 -5.16
N GLN A 591 -23.08 10.47 -5.89
CA GLN A 591 -23.32 10.94 -7.27
C GLN A 591 -23.62 9.78 -8.22
N SER A 592 -22.85 8.69 -8.15
CA SER A 592 -23.11 7.47 -8.94
C SER A 592 -24.50 6.89 -8.63
N SER A 593 -24.87 6.86 -7.35
CA SER A 593 -26.18 6.42 -6.88
C SER A 593 -27.31 7.32 -7.38
N LEU A 594 -27.17 8.65 -7.25
CA LEU A 594 -28.16 9.63 -7.69
C LEU A 594 -28.33 9.64 -9.21
N PHE A 595 -27.23 9.54 -9.96
CA PHE A 595 -27.26 9.37 -11.42
C PHE A 595 -28.06 8.12 -11.80
N THR A 596 -27.83 7.00 -11.09
CA THR A 596 -28.57 5.75 -11.30
C THR A 596 -30.05 5.91 -10.96
N ALA A 597 -30.39 6.54 -9.84
CA ALA A 597 -31.75 6.83 -9.43
C ALA A 597 -32.50 7.69 -10.45
N ALA A 598 -31.83 8.72 -10.99
CA ALA A 598 -32.39 9.56 -12.04
C ALA A 598 -32.65 8.75 -13.33
N LEU A 599 -31.72 7.88 -13.75
CA LEU A 599 -31.94 6.99 -14.90
C LEU A 599 -33.06 5.97 -14.67
N GLN A 600 -33.26 5.49 -13.43
CA GLN A 600 -34.40 4.65 -13.05
C GLN A 600 -35.72 5.42 -13.12
N ALA A 601 -35.75 6.65 -12.58
CA ALA A 601 -36.92 7.52 -12.63
C ALA A 601 -37.32 7.83 -14.08
N LEU A 602 -36.34 8.05 -14.95
CA LEU A 602 -36.54 8.26 -16.38
C LEU A 602 -36.95 6.99 -17.15
N GLY A 603 -36.81 5.80 -16.55
CA GLY A 603 -37.16 4.52 -17.19
C GLY A 603 -36.10 3.98 -18.16
N ILE A 604 -34.88 4.51 -18.11
CA ILE A 604 -33.74 4.07 -18.93
C ILE A 604 -33.18 2.74 -18.44
N ILE A 605 -33.08 2.59 -17.12
CA ILE A 605 -32.62 1.37 -16.46
C ILE A 605 -33.82 0.69 -15.78
N ASN A 606 -33.91 -0.64 -15.90
CA ASN A 606 -34.88 -1.42 -15.12
C ASN A 606 -34.57 -1.30 -13.62
N LYS A 607 -35.58 -1.33 -12.76
CA LYS A 607 -35.48 -1.27 -11.29
C LYS A 607 -34.50 -2.36 -10.79
N PRO A 608 -33.22 -2.05 -10.53
CA PRO A 608 -32.20 -3.05 -10.25
C PRO A 608 -32.39 -3.58 -8.83
N ASP A 609 -32.24 -4.89 -8.68
CA ASP A 609 -32.41 -5.56 -7.39
C ASP A 609 -31.07 -5.58 -6.66
N PHE A 610 -30.86 -4.63 -5.75
CA PHE A 610 -29.64 -4.53 -4.95
C PHE A 610 -29.40 -5.73 -4.03
N ASN A 611 -30.42 -6.56 -3.77
CA ASN A 611 -30.19 -7.84 -3.08
C ASN A 611 -29.41 -8.86 -3.94
N LYS A 612 -29.34 -8.64 -5.27
CA LYS A 612 -28.62 -9.52 -6.22
C LYS A 612 -27.31 -8.90 -6.71
N ILE A 613 -27.19 -7.58 -6.66
CA ILE A 613 -25.98 -6.85 -7.01
C ILE A 613 -25.10 -6.84 -5.76
N LEU A 614 -23.82 -7.22 -5.92
CA LEU A 614 -22.89 -7.22 -4.78
C LEU A 614 -22.30 -5.83 -4.59
N PRO A 615 -22.14 -5.36 -3.33
CA PRO A 615 -21.36 -4.17 -3.04
C PRO A 615 -19.93 -4.25 -3.55
N ARG A 616 -19.30 -3.08 -3.73
CA ARG A 616 -17.91 -2.97 -4.16
C ARG A 616 -16.98 -2.77 -2.97
N ILE A 617 -15.79 -3.36 -3.03
CA ILE A 617 -14.76 -3.22 -2.00
C ILE A 617 -13.50 -2.68 -2.67
N PHE A 618 -12.97 -1.57 -2.16
CA PHE A 618 -11.84 -0.87 -2.72
C PHE A 618 -10.68 -0.83 -1.73
N GLU A 619 -9.45 -0.83 -2.25
CA GLU A 619 -8.27 -0.46 -1.49
C GLU A 619 -7.63 0.80 -2.10
N ILE A 620 -7.32 1.78 -1.25
CA ILE A 620 -6.69 3.03 -1.70
C ILE A 620 -5.21 2.80 -1.99
N GLY A 621 -4.86 2.77 -3.27
CA GLY A 621 -3.47 2.70 -3.76
C GLY A 621 -2.87 4.07 -4.07
N ILE A 622 -1.62 4.07 -4.55
CA ILE A 622 -0.89 5.29 -4.93
C ILE A 622 -1.56 6.00 -6.13
N ARG A 623 -2.17 5.23 -7.04
CA ARG A 623 -2.78 5.75 -8.28
C ARG A 623 -4.28 5.99 -8.18
N GLY A 624 -4.90 5.67 -7.05
CA GLY A 624 -6.34 5.79 -6.86
C GLY A 624 -6.94 4.60 -6.11
N ALA A 625 -8.27 4.57 -6.07
CA ALA A 625 -9.03 3.45 -5.52
C ALA A 625 -8.98 2.24 -6.46
N TYR A 626 -8.52 1.10 -5.95
CA TYR A 626 -8.42 -0.16 -6.68
C TYR A 626 -9.56 -1.09 -6.28
N ASP A 627 -10.33 -1.60 -7.26
CA ASP A 627 -11.46 -2.50 -7.01
C ASP A 627 -10.95 -3.91 -6.68
N LEU A 628 -11.34 -4.41 -5.50
CA LEU A 628 -10.99 -5.73 -4.96
C LEU A 628 -12.18 -6.71 -4.94
N THR A 629 -13.34 -6.33 -5.48
CA THR A 629 -14.57 -7.14 -5.41
C THR A 629 -14.44 -8.50 -6.07
N PRO A 630 -14.64 -9.60 -5.32
CA PRO A 630 -14.70 -10.95 -5.86
C PRO A 630 -15.73 -11.10 -6.98
N VAL A 631 -15.39 -11.87 -8.00
CA VAL A 631 -16.35 -12.22 -9.06
C VAL A 631 -16.88 -13.62 -8.77
N PRO A 632 -18.18 -13.80 -8.48
CA PRO A 632 -18.75 -15.13 -8.25
C PRO A 632 -18.64 -15.98 -9.52
N ASP A 633 -18.45 -17.30 -9.34
CA ASP A 633 -18.29 -18.25 -10.45
C ASP A 633 -19.46 -18.12 -11.43
N SER A 634 -19.10 -17.85 -12.69
CA SER A 634 -19.95 -17.55 -13.86
C SER A 634 -21.08 -18.54 -14.20
N ARG A 635 -21.30 -19.59 -13.39
CA ARG A 635 -22.36 -20.58 -13.59
C ARG A 635 -23.73 -20.16 -13.06
N LEU A 636 -23.84 -19.07 -12.28
CA LEU A 636 -25.10 -18.67 -11.63
C LEU A 636 -25.77 -17.41 -12.21
N ASN A 637 -25.05 -16.50 -12.87
CA ASN A 637 -25.62 -15.25 -13.38
C ASN A 637 -25.73 -15.26 -14.92
N SER A 638 -26.78 -15.92 -15.41
CA SER A 638 -27.16 -15.98 -16.83
C SER A 638 -28.09 -14.84 -17.26
N SER A 639 -28.31 -13.82 -16.42
CA SER A 639 -29.15 -12.67 -16.74
C SER A 639 -28.29 -11.50 -17.23
N ARG A 640 -28.41 -11.21 -18.53
CA ARG A 640 -27.95 -10.00 -19.26
C ARG A 640 -28.57 -8.69 -18.74
N GLU A 641 -28.73 -8.50 -17.44
CA GLU A 641 -28.85 -7.14 -16.92
C GLU A 641 -27.48 -6.52 -17.10
N LYS A 642 -27.38 -5.48 -17.94
CA LYS A 642 -26.12 -4.75 -18.19
C LYS A 642 -25.51 -4.45 -16.83
N ALA A 643 -24.30 -4.97 -16.57
CA ALA A 643 -23.65 -4.83 -15.28
C ALA A 643 -23.67 -3.34 -14.91
N LEU A 644 -24.24 -3.00 -13.76
CA LEU A 644 -24.33 -1.62 -13.28
C LEU A 644 -22.93 -1.02 -13.07
N HIS A 645 -21.99 -1.88 -12.67
CA HIS A 645 -20.61 -1.56 -12.41
C HIS A 645 -19.71 -1.81 -13.62
N PRO A 646 -18.59 -1.09 -13.75
CA PRO A 646 -17.53 -1.40 -14.70
C PRO A 646 -16.98 -2.82 -14.51
N ASP A 647 -16.55 -3.42 -15.61
CA ASP A 647 -15.84 -4.71 -15.56
C ASP A 647 -14.45 -4.55 -14.94
N ARG A 648 -14.11 -5.48 -14.06
CA ARG A 648 -12.76 -5.57 -13.49
C ARG A 648 -11.79 -6.16 -14.52
N ARG A 649 -10.77 -5.38 -14.89
CA ARG A 649 -9.75 -5.78 -15.88
C ARG A 649 -8.73 -6.79 -15.35
N ASP A 650 -8.63 -6.94 -14.04
CA ASP A 650 -7.63 -7.76 -13.37
C ASP A 650 -8.16 -9.13 -12.90
N VAL A 651 -9.47 -9.37 -13.03
CA VAL A 651 -10.08 -10.68 -12.81
C VAL A 651 -9.98 -11.50 -14.09
N TRP A 652 -9.29 -12.64 -14.00
CA TRP A 652 -8.94 -13.45 -15.17
C TRP A 652 -10.07 -14.40 -15.57
N SER A 653 -10.93 -14.82 -14.63
CA SER A 653 -12.02 -15.76 -14.88
C SER A 653 -13.09 -15.20 -15.84
N SER A 654 -13.37 -13.90 -15.78
CA SER A 654 -14.36 -13.23 -16.64
C SER A 654 -13.91 -13.13 -18.11
N LYS A 655 -12.59 -13.06 -18.36
CA LYS A 655 -12.01 -12.91 -19.71
C LYS A 655 -12.02 -14.19 -20.56
N VAL A 656 -12.21 -15.36 -19.93
CA VAL A 656 -12.22 -16.66 -20.64
C VAL A 656 -13.61 -16.97 -21.22
N SER A 657 -14.65 -16.20 -20.87
CA SER A 657 -16.01 -16.34 -21.42
C SER A 657 -16.10 -15.80 -22.86
N LEU A 658 -15.73 -16.66 -23.80
CA LEU A 658 -15.76 -16.44 -25.25
C LEU A 658 -17.18 -16.21 -25.79
N LYS A 659 -17.53 -14.96 -26.11
CA LYS A 659 -18.49 -14.63 -27.19
C LYS A 659 -18.36 -13.18 -27.68
N GLY A 660 -17.25 -12.85 -28.34
CA GLY A 660 -17.09 -11.56 -29.01
C GLY A 660 -15.72 -11.42 -29.67
N TRP A 661 -15.63 -11.75 -30.97
CA TRP A 661 -14.37 -11.74 -31.72
C TRP A 661 -14.05 -10.31 -32.20
N ARG A 662 -13.50 -9.46 -31.34
CA ARG A 662 -12.91 -8.15 -31.73
C ARG A 662 -11.41 -8.13 -31.43
N VAL A 663 -10.61 -8.07 -32.50
CA VAL A 663 -9.14 -8.22 -32.48
C VAL A 663 -8.43 -7.12 -31.64
N TRP A 664 -9.01 -5.92 -31.54
CA TRP A 664 -8.40 -4.79 -30.83
C TRP A 664 -8.55 -4.86 -29.31
N GLU A 665 -9.68 -5.35 -28.78
CA GLU A 665 -9.87 -5.66 -27.35
C GLU A 665 -8.92 -6.79 -26.93
N TRP A 666 -8.75 -7.78 -27.82
CA TRP A 666 -7.78 -8.88 -27.67
C TRP A 666 -6.32 -8.42 -27.47
N ILE A 667 -5.85 -7.39 -28.19
CA ILE A 667 -4.46 -6.92 -28.08
C ILE A 667 -4.21 -6.16 -26.77
N SER A 668 -5.19 -5.39 -26.30
CA SER A 668 -5.09 -4.66 -25.03
C SER A 668 -5.09 -5.62 -23.83
N ASP A 669 -5.94 -6.65 -23.84
CA ASP A 669 -6.05 -7.62 -22.74
C ASP A 669 -4.82 -8.53 -22.60
N TRP A 670 -4.13 -8.84 -23.69
CA TRP A 670 -2.85 -9.55 -23.65
C TRP A 670 -1.71 -8.66 -23.14
N GLY A 671 -1.84 -7.34 -23.27
CA GLY A 671 -0.83 -6.39 -22.79
C GLY A 671 -0.54 -6.59 -21.30
N ASP A 672 -1.59 -6.64 -20.48
CA ASP A 672 -1.45 -6.83 -19.02
C ASP A 672 -0.95 -8.23 -18.66
N TRP A 673 -1.39 -9.27 -19.39
CA TRP A 673 -0.93 -10.64 -19.16
C TRP A 673 0.55 -10.81 -19.49
N LEU A 674 0.96 -10.32 -20.66
CA LEU A 674 2.36 -10.32 -21.10
C LEU A 674 3.22 -9.45 -20.21
N PHE A 675 2.71 -8.32 -19.72
CA PHE A 675 3.40 -7.46 -18.77
C PHE A 675 3.67 -8.20 -17.45
N CYS A 676 2.65 -8.77 -16.81
CA CYS A 676 2.80 -9.53 -15.57
C CYS A 676 3.73 -10.73 -15.75
N LEU A 677 3.58 -11.48 -16.85
CA LEU A 677 4.43 -12.64 -17.15
C LEU A 677 5.87 -12.22 -17.48
N PHE A 678 6.07 -11.07 -18.12
CA PHE A 678 7.39 -10.51 -18.34
C PHE A 678 8.10 -10.19 -17.03
N PHE A 679 7.43 -9.50 -16.10
CA PHE A 679 8.06 -9.12 -14.82
C PHE A 679 8.19 -10.28 -13.83
N LEU A 680 7.20 -11.17 -13.71
CA LEU A 680 7.24 -12.31 -12.77
C LEU A 680 8.11 -13.47 -13.27
N PHE A 681 8.21 -13.68 -14.59
CA PHE A 681 8.87 -14.86 -15.17
C PHE A 681 10.02 -14.52 -16.11
N PHE A 682 9.77 -13.83 -17.25
CA PHE A 682 10.82 -13.70 -18.28
C PHE A 682 12.01 -12.86 -17.83
N LEU A 683 11.78 -11.71 -17.22
CA LEU A 683 12.83 -10.82 -16.74
C LEU A 683 13.75 -11.52 -15.73
N PRO A 684 13.26 -12.11 -14.62
CA PRO A 684 14.13 -12.80 -13.67
C PRO A 684 14.83 -14.01 -14.31
N VAL A 685 14.13 -14.80 -15.14
CA VAL A 685 14.75 -15.94 -15.84
C VAL A 685 15.89 -15.47 -16.76
N CYS A 686 15.73 -14.36 -17.49
CA CYS A 686 16.78 -13.79 -18.33
C CYS A 686 17.99 -13.32 -17.49
N VAL A 687 17.75 -12.66 -16.36
CA VAL A 687 18.82 -12.22 -15.44
C VAL A 687 19.61 -13.41 -14.90
N PHE A 688 18.93 -14.42 -14.34
CA PHE A 688 19.59 -15.61 -13.81
C PHE A 688 20.23 -16.46 -14.94
N GLY A 689 19.63 -16.48 -16.12
CA GLY A 689 20.19 -17.11 -17.32
C GLY A 689 21.51 -16.46 -17.75
N GLY A 690 21.55 -15.13 -17.79
CA GLY A 690 22.76 -14.34 -18.04
C GLY A 690 23.87 -14.61 -17.01
N LEU A 691 23.52 -14.64 -15.72
CA LEU A 691 24.45 -14.97 -14.63
C LEU A 691 25.01 -16.39 -14.76
N CYS A 692 24.17 -17.37 -15.06
CA CYS A 692 24.60 -18.76 -15.26
C CYS A 692 25.47 -18.89 -16.51
N TYR A 693 25.08 -18.25 -17.61
CA TYR A 693 25.83 -18.23 -18.87
C TYR A 693 27.23 -17.64 -18.69
N TYR A 694 27.33 -16.49 -18.02
CA TYR A 694 28.60 -15.85 -17.69
C TYR A 694 29.53 -16.80 -16.93
N ASN A 695 29.02 -17.52 -15.93
CA ASN A 695 29.83 -18.47 -15.16
C ASN A 695 30.22 -19.71 -15.96
N ILE A 696 29.35 -20.22 -16.83
CA ILE A 696 29.67 -21.31 -17.74
C ILE A 696 30.82 -20.90 -18.66
N GLN A 697 30.77 -19.71 -19.26
CA GLN A 697 31.85 -19.20 -20.12
C GLN A 697 33.15 -19.03 -19.33
N ARG A 698 33.07 -18.46 -18.12
CA ARG A 698 34.23 -18.34 -17.22
C ARG A 698 34.88 -19.68 -16.91
N THR A 699 34.11 -20.78 -16.81
CA THR A 699 34.69 -22.12 -16.61
C THR A 699 35.41 -22.66 -17.85
N LYS A 700 34.93 -22.37 -19.06
CA LYS A 700 35.53 -22.86 -20.31
C LYS A 700 36.94 -22.31 -20.52
N ASN A 701 37.14 -21.01 -20.28
CA ASN A 701 38.42 -20.33 -20.52
C ASN A 701 39.57 -20.83 -19.62
N ILE A 702 39.29 -21.63 -18.59
CA ILE A 702 40.28 -22.07 -17.59
C ILE A 702 40.75 -23.53 -17.85
N GLY A 703 40.21 -24.25 -18.85
CA GLY A 703 40.81 -25.50 -19.37
C GLY A 703 40.89 -26.70 -18.41
N LEU A 704 40.01 -26.79 -17.39
CA LEU A 704 40.13 -27.80 -16.32
C LEU A 704 39.31 -29.09 -16.58
N LYS A 705 39.85 -30.29 -16.30
CA LYS A 705 39.12 -31.59 -16.32
C LYS A 705 37.79 -31.63 -15.50
N LYS A 706 37.59 -30.71 -14.55
CA LYS A 706 36.36 -30.57 -13.73
C LYS A 706 35.29 -29.63 -14.34
N THR A 707 35.51 -29.05 -15.53
CA THR A 707 34.58 -28.14 -16.21
C THR A 707 33.21 -28.75 -16.47
N ARG A 708 33.15 -30.04 -16.86
CA ARG A 708 31.89 -30.74 -17.13
C ARG A 708 30.95 -30.78 -15.92
N ARG A 709 31.49 -30.98 -14.71
CA ARG A 709 30.70 -31.03 -13.47
C ARG A 709 30.12 -29.66 -13.10
N TRP A 710 30.93 -28.59 -13.20
CA TRP A 710 30.47 -27.23 -12.92
C TRP A 710 29.44 -26.74 -13.95
N LYS A 711 29.63 -27.09 -15.23
CA LYS A 711 28.61 -26.83 -16.26
C LYS A 711 27.27 -27.49 -15.90
N LYS A 712 27.27 -28.75 -15.48
CA LYS A 712 26.05 -29.46 -15.04
C LYS A 712 25.40 -28.78 -13.83
N ASN A 713 26.19 -28.36 -12.85
CA ASN A 713 25.68 -27.68 -11.66
C ASN A 713 25.02 -26.33 -12.00
N TRP A 714 25.64 -25.51 -12.87
CA TRP A 714 25.06 -24.23 -13.29
C TRP A 714 23.78 -24.40 -14.13
N ILE A 715 23.72 -25.42 -15.00
CA ILE A 715 22.49 -25.77 -15.73
C ILE A 715 21.40 -26.23 -14.77
N GLY A 716 21.73 -27.07 -13.78
CA GLY A 716 20.77 -27.52 -12.76
C GLY A 716 20.26 -26.38 -11.89
N PHE A 717 21.13 -25.43 -11.51
CA PHE A 717 20.73 -24.23 -10.78
C PHE A 717 19.82 -23.33 -11.62
N PHE A 718 20.13 -23.12 -12.90
CA PHE A 718 19.26 -22.37 -13.81
C PHE A 718 17.87 -23.02 -13.94
N ALA A 719 17.81 -24.34 -14.10
CA ALA A 719 16.55 -25.07 -14.13
C ALA A 719 15.75 -24.90 -12.83
N PHE A 720 16.42 -24.92 -11.68
CA PHE A 720 15.79 -24.66 -10.38
C PHE A 720 15.21 -23.23 -10.30
N CYS A 721 15.95 -22.20 -10.74
CA CYS A 721 15.44 -20.83 -10.82
C CYS A 721 14.19 -20.74 -11.71
N VAL A 722 14.21 -21.33 -12.90
CA VAL A 722 13.06 -21.35 -13.82
C VAL A 722 11.84 -21.98 -13.14
N THR A 723 12.01 -23.12 -12.46
CA THR A 723 10.90 -23.78 -11.75
C THR A 723 10.37 -22.94 -10.59
N SER A 724 11.23 -22.25 -9.85
CA SER A 724 10.79 -21.39 -8.73
C SER A 724 10.01 -20.17 -9.21
N PHE A 725 10.48 -19.47 -10.25
CA PHE A 725 9.75 -18.33 -10.83
C PHE A 725 8.45 -18.76 -11.52
N ALA A 726 8.43 -19.92 -12.18
CA ALA A 726 7.19 -20.50 -12.72
C ALA A 726 6.18 -20.79 -11.60
N ALA A 727 6.60 -21.41 -10.50
CA ALA A 727 5.74 -21.69 -9.36
C ALA A 727 5.18 -20.41 -8.73
N LEU A 728 6.01 -19.39 -8.50
CA LEU A 728 5.55 -18.09 -7.98
C LEU A 728 4.54 -17.44 -8.93
N THR A 729 4.81 -17.46 -10.24
CA THR A 729 3.92 -16.89 -11.26
C THR A 729 2.57 -17.61 -11.23
N VAL A 730 2.55 -18.95 -11.21
CA VAL A 730 1.32 -19.74 -11.10
C VAL A 730 0.56 -19.42 -9.81
N CYS A 731 1.24 -19.35 -8.66
CA CYS A 731 0.64 -18.96 -7.39
C CYS A 731 -0.01 -17.56 -7.45
N ALA A 732 0.67 -16.57 -8.04
CA ALA A 732 0.15 -15.22 -8.20
C ALA A 732 -1.13 -15.20 -9.06
N PHE A 733 -1.11 -15.89 -10.21
CA PHE A 733 -2.28 -15.99 -11.09
C PHE A 733 -3.44 -16.76 -10.45
N LEU A 734 -3.17 -17.84 -9.70
CA LEU A 734 -4.20 -18.60 -8.98
C LEU A 734 -4.86 -17.75 -7.88
N SER A 735 -4.07 -16.97 -7.14
CA SER A 735 -4.58 -16.05 -6.11
C SER A 735 -5.49 -14.96 -6.71
N SER A 736 -5.10 -14.41 -7.86
CA SER A 736 -5.85 -13.35 -8.55
C SER A 736 -7.00 -13.87 -9.42
N TRP A 737 -7.16 -15.20 -9.58
CA TRP A 737 -8.02 -15.79 -10.62
C TRP A 737 -9.50 -15.36 -10.53
N ASN A 738 -10.07 -15.46 -9.33
CA ASN A 738 -11.45 -15.06 -9.03
C ASN A 738 -11.56 -13.67 -8.39
N GLY A 739 -10.43 -12.97 -8.22
CA GLY A 739 -10.35 -11.71 -7.48
C GLY A 739 -10.43 -11.88 -5.96
N ASP A 740 -10.40 -13.11 -5.44
CA ASP A 740 -10.52 -13.39 -4.01
C ASP A 740 -9.23 -13.17 -3.21
N GLY A 741 -8.08 -13.44 -3.81
CA GLY A 741 -6.77 -13.25 -3.20
C GLY A 741 -6.11 -11.92 -3.58
N GLU A 742 -4.80 -11.86 -3.40
CA GLU A 742 -3.97 -10.69 -3.71
C GLU A 742 -3.98 -10.30 -5.20
N PRO A 743 -4.32 -9.04 -5.57
CA PRO A 743 -4.21 -8.55 -6.94
C PRO A 743 -2.76 -8.49 -7.42
N ILE A 744 -2.53 -8.65 -8.73
CA ILE A 744 -1.19 -8.58 -9.34
C ILE A 744 -0.92 -7.14 -9.81
N THR A 745 -0.55 -6.26 -8.88
CA THR A 745 -0.18 -4.87 -9.19
C THR A 745 1.25 -4.57 -8.75
N PHE A 746 2.07 -3.95 -9.61
CA PHE A 746 3.47 -3.65 -9.27
C PHE A 746 3.69 -2.27 -8.67
N PHE A 747 2.83 -1.30 -8.99
CA PHE A 747 3.07 0.13 -8.72
C PHE A 747 1.95 0.81 -7.93
N ASP A 748 0.84 0.12 -7.69
CA ASP A 748 -0.30 0.69 -6.96
C ASP A 748 -0.12 0.67 -5.45
N GLY A 749 0.86 -0.09 -4.93
CA GLY A 749 1.22 -0.08 -3.53
C GLY A 749 0.28 -0.87 -2.60
N ILE A 750 -0.44 -1.84 -3.16
CA ILE A 750 -1.47 -2.65 -2.48
C ILE A 750 -1.21 -4.16 -2.60
N SER A 751 -0.04 -4.56 -3.09
CA SER A 751 0.20 -5.97 -3.48
C SER A 751 1.53 -6.47 -2.95
N ILE A 752 1.49 -7.69 -2.42
CA ILE A 752 2.66 -8.39 -1.89
C ILE A 752 3.53 -9.05 -2.98
N TRP A 753 3.01 -9.30 -4.19
CA TRP A 753 3.74 -10.05 -5.23
C TRP A 753 5.09 -9.44 -5.65
N PRO A 754 5.25 -8.11 -5.78
CA PRO A 754 6.55 -7.50 -6.04
C PRO A 754 7.55 -7.75 -4.91
N THR A 755 7.08 -7.73 -3.65
CA THR A 755 7.90 -8.06 -2.48
C THR A 755 8.36 -9.52 -2.55
N GLU A 756 7.46 -10.45 -2.83
CA GLU A 756 7.78 -11.87 -2.92
C GLU A 756 8.72 -12.19 -4.09
N LEU A 757 8.57 -11.50 -5.22
CA LEU A 757 9.51 -11.58 -6.35
C LEU A 757 10.93 -11.16 -5.93
N LEU A 758 11.06 -10.06 -5.20
CA LEU A 758 12.35 -9.56 -4.72
C LEU A 758 12.97 -10.49 -3.68
N ARG A 759 12.17 -11.04 -2.75
CA ARG A 759 12.64 -12.00 -1.73
C ARG A 759 13.09 -13.33 -2.34
N LEU A 760 12.32 -13.87 -3.28
CA LEU A 760 12.70 -15.07 -4.02
C LEU A 760 14.00 -14.83 -4.80
N SER A 761 14.11 -13.69 -5.48
CA SER A 761 15.33 -13.28 -6.17
C SER A 761 16.53 -13.15 -5.22
N GLY A 762 16.33 -12.56 -4.04
CA GLY A 762 17.35 -12.46 -2.99
C GLY A 762 17.81 -13.83 -2.47
N GLY A 763 16.89 -14.74 -2.21
CA GLY A 763 17.19 -16.12 -1.78
C GLY A 763 17.94 -16.92 -2.84
N LEU A 764 17.51 -16.84 -4.10
CA LEU A 764 18.20 -17.49 -5.23
C LEU A 764 19.58 -16.86 -5.48
N LEU A 765 19.72 -15.54 -5.34
CA LEU A 765 21.02 -14.87 -5.38
C LEU A 765 21.94 -15.33 -4.25
N ALA A 766 21.41 -15.57 -3.05
CA ALA A 766 22.19 -16.13 -1.94
C ALA A 766 22.78 -17.50 -2.28
N LEU A 767 21.97 -18.40 -2.86
CA LEU A 767 22.45 -19.69 -3.37
C LEU A 767 23.46 -19.51 -4.51
N TYR A 768 23.17 -18.64 -5.48
CA TYR A 768 24.08 -18.31 -6.57
C TYR A 768 25.44 -17.87 -6.05
N PHE A 769 25.48 -16.92 -5.09
CA PHE A 769 26.71 -16.42 -4.49
C PHE A 769 27.42 -17.47 -3.65
N LEU A 770 26.70 -18.38 -3.00
CA LEU A 770 27.29 -19.53 -2.33
C LEU A 770 28.05 -20.42 -3.33
N PHE A 771 27.39 -20.83 -4.42
CA PHE A 771 28.02 -21.63 -5.48
C PHE A 771 29.19 -20.92 -6.13
N PHE A 772 29.01 -19.63 -6.47
CA PHE A 772 30.04 -18.78 -7.02
C PHE A 772 31.25 -18.66 -6.09
N SER A 773 31.02 -18.52 -4.79
CA SER A 773 32.08 -18.40 -3.79
C SER A 773 32.84 -19.71 -3.63
N ILE A 774 32.15 -20.86 -3.57
CA ILE A 774 32.79 -22.18 -3.55
C ILE A 774 33.68 -22.37 -4.79
N GLN A 775 33.17 -22.02 -5.96
CA GLN A 775 33.91 -22.09 -7.22
C GLN A 775 35.15 -21.19 -7.20
N ALA A 776 34.99 -19.93 -6.76
CA ALA A 776 36.07 -18.97 -6.65
C ALA A 776 37.17 -19.43 -5.67
N LEU A 777 36.80 -20.01 -4.51
CA LEU A 777 37.76 -20.59 -3.57
C LEU A 777 38.54 -21.75 -4.18
N ILE A 778 37.87 -22.64 -4.92
CA ILE A 778 38.53 -23.78 -5.58
C ILE A 778 39.51 -23.31 -6.65
N PHE A 779 39.13 -22.33 -7.46
CA PHE A 779 40.03 -21.76 -8.47
C PHE A 779 41.20 -21.02 -7.84
N ASN A 780 40.95 -20.22 -6.80
CA ASN A 780 42.00 -19.52 -6.09
C ASN A 780 43.00 -20.51 -5.45
N ARG A 781 42.53 -21.63 -4.88
CA ARG A 781 43.41 -22.71 -4.40
C ARG A 781 44.32 -23.26 -5.51
N LYS A 782 43.80 -23.42 -6.73
CA LYS A 782 44.58 -23.91 -7.87
C LYS A 782 45.59 -22.88 -8.38
N ARG A 783 45.18 -21.61 -8.51
CA ARG A 783 46.06 -20.51 -8.90
C ARG A 783 47.21 -20.34 -7.91
N ILE A 784 46.92 -20.44 -6.61
CA ILE A 784 47.97 -20.40 -5.59
C ILE A 784 48.88 -21.63 -5.66
N ARG A 785 48.33 -22.81 -6.01
CA ARG A 785 49.15 -24.00 -6.24
C ARG A 785 50.16 -23.82 -7.38
N GLN A 786 49.84 -23.02 -8.41
CA GLN A 786 50.77 -22.72 -9.52
C GLN A 786 51.95 -21.85 -9.09
N PHE A 787 51.85 -21.10 -7.99
CA PHE A 787 52.98 -20.35 -7.44
C PHE A 787 54.01 -21.25 -6.73
N PHE A 788 53.68 -22.51 -6.44
CA PHE A 788 54.61 -23.47 -5.84
C PHE A 788 55.29 -24.33 -6.93
N PRO A 789 56.62 -24.50 -6.90
CA PRO A 789 57.32 -25.40 -7.81
C PRO A 789 56.84 -26.85 -7.62
N GLN A 790 56.70 -27.60 -8.73
CA GLN A 790 56.42 -29.03 -8.65
C GLN A 790 57.70 -29.77 -8.21
N PRO A 791 57.59 -30.80 -7.35
CA PRO A 791 58.76 -31.62 -7.03
C PRO A 791 59.20 -32.35 -8.30
N ASN A 792 60.27 -31.88 -8.94
CA ASN A 792 60.99 -32.68 -9.93
C ASN A 792 61.72 -33.79 -9.17
N THR A 793 61.55 -35.03 -9.60
CA THR A 793 62.05 -36.22 -8.89
C THR A 793 63.56 -36.41 -8.96
N ASP A 794 64.33 -35.60 -9.70
CA ASP A 794 65.75 -35.94 -9.94
C ASP A 794 66.80 -34.84 -9.75
N ILE A 795 66.48 -33.61 -9.30
CA ILE A 795 67.54 -32.60 -9.05
C ILE A 795 67.21 -31.73 -7.83
N ASN A 796 67.99 -31.93 -6.75
CA ASN A 796 68.01 -31.23 -5.47
C ASN A 796 66.73 -31.30 -4.60
N PRO A 797 66.84 -31.61 -3.30
CA PRO A 797 65.70 -31.49 -2.40
C PRO A 797 65.17 -30.04 -2.42
N PRO A 798 63.85 -29.81 -2.44
CA PRO A 798 63.31 -28.47 -2.34
C PRO A 798 63.86 -27.81 -1.07
N ASP A 799 64.34 -26.56 -1.19
CA ASP A 799 64.88 -25.81 -0.05
C ASP A 799 63.99 -26.00 1.18
N LYS A 800 64.61 -26.25 2.36
CA LYS A 800 63.89 -26.45 3.64
C LYS A 800 62.82 -25.36 3.87
N LYS A 801 63.08 -24.13 3.38
CA LYS A 801 62.19 -22.96 3.41
C LYS A 801 60.93 -23.09 2.54
N HIS A 802 61.03 -23.70 1.36
CA HIS A 802 59.86 -23.96 0.50
C HIS A 802 58.98 -25.09 1.08
N HIS A 803 59.59 -26.07 1.74
CA HIS A 803 58.88 -27.19 2.35
C HIS A 803 57.96 -26.76 3.51
N SER A 804 58.38 -25.80 4.35
CA SER A 804 57.58 -25.29 5.48
C SER A 804 56.33 -24.51 5.03
N ILE A 805 56.43 -23.71 3.96
CA ILE A 805 55.28 -22.99 3.40
C ILE A 805 54.25 -23.98 2.83
N LEU A 806 54.73 -25.05 2.19
CA LEU A 806 53.91 -26.13 1.65
C LEU A 806 53.21 -26.95 2.76
N THR A 807 53.83 -27.15 3.92
CA THR A 807 53.21 -27.86 5.06
C THR A 807 52.10 -27.04 5.70
N VAL A 808 52.31 -25.74 5.95
CA VAL A 808 51.27 -24.82 6.44
C VAL A 808 50.09 -24.76 5.46
N TRP A 809 50.38 -24.68 4.16
CA TRP A 809 49.36 -24.72 3.12
C TRP A 809 48.59 -26.04 3.05
N LYS A 810 49.26 -27.19 3.18
CA LYS A 810 48.61 -28.52 3.27
C LYS A 810 47.70 -28.63 4.49
N LYS A 811 48.18 -28.19 5.66
CA LYS A 811 47.39 -28.17 6.91
C LYS A 811 46.12 -27.32 6.77
N TYR A 812 46.23 -26.15 6.14
CA TYR A 812 45.07 -25.32 5.78
C TYR A 812 44.09 -26.06 4.83
N GLN A 813 44.61 -26.78 3.84
CA GLN A 813 43.76 -27.55 2.92
C GLN A 813 42.99 -28.68 3.61
N ASP A 814 43.61 -29.38 4.57
CA ASP A 814 42.98 -30.49 5.26
C ASP A 814 41.92 -30.02 6.27
N ASN A 815 42.18 -28.91 6.98
CA ASN A 815 41.17 -28.25 7.81
C ASN A 815 39.95 -27.77 7.01
N ASN A 816 40.15 -27.36 5.75
CA ASN A 816 39.09 -26.86 4.88
C ASN A 816 38.33 -27.99 4.13
N LYS A 817 38.74 -29.26 4.26
CA LYS A 817 38.05 -30.43 3.67
C LYS A 817 37.10 -31.14 4.62
N ARG A 818 37.06 -30.77 5.91
CA ARG A 818 36.20 -31.43 6.90
C ARG A 818 34.72 -31.24 6.54
N LYS A 819 34.00 -32.35 6.32
CA LYS A 819 32.54 -32.38 6.13
C LYS A 819 31.81 -31.70 7.30
N ASN A 820 32.36 -31.76 8.50
CA ASN A 820 31.78 -31.14 9.70
C ASN A 820 31.58 -29.63 9.56
N SER A 821 32.37 -28.91 8.74
CA SER A 821 32.21 -27.46 8.58
C SER A 821 30.86 -27.05 7.96
N TRP A 822 30.30 -27.85 7.05
CA TRP A 822 28.97 -27.57 6.48
C TRP A 822 27.84 -27.82 7.49
N LEU A 823 28.00 -28.83 8.35
CA LEU A 823 27.08 -29.10 9.45
C LEU A 823 27.07 -27.93 10.43
N PHE A 824 28.24 -27.41 10.82
CA PHE A 824 28.35 -26.24 11.69
C PHE A 824 27.74 -24.98 11.09
N ILE A 825 27.96 -24.71 9.79
CA ILE A 825 27.36 -23.56 9.09
C ILE A 825 25.82 -23.67 9.12
N GLY A 826 25.27 -24.85 8.84
CA GLY A 826 23.83 -25.09 8.87
C GLY A 826 23.23 -24.94 10.28
N ILE A 827 23.87 -25.51 11.29
CA ILE A 827 23.43 -25.40 12.69
C ILE A 827 23.50 -23.94 13.17
N ALA A 828 24.58 -23.21 12.84
CA ALA A 828 24.70 -21.81 13.21
C ALA A 828 23.63 -20.94 12.54
N ALA A 829 23.37 -21.13 11.23
CA ALA A 829 22.34 -20.40 10.50
C ALA A 829 20.93 -20.72 11.03
N GLY A 830 20.61 -22.00 11.22
CA GLY A 830 19.32 -22.43 11.77
C GLY A 830 19.10 -21.97 13.21
N GLY A 831 20.14 -22.03 14.05
CA GLY A 831 20.10 -21.54 15.42
C GLY A 831 19.89 -20.03 15.51
N TYR A 832 20.55 -19.25 14.64
CA TYR A 832 20.33 -17.80 14.57
C TYR A 832 18.91 -17.46 14.10
N LEU A 833 18.41 -18.16 13.07
CA LEU A 833 17.05 -17.98 12.56
C LEU A 833 16.00 -18.30 13.63
N ALA A 834 16.18 -19.40 14.36
CA ALA A 834 15.30 -19.78 15.47
C ALA A 834 15.33 -18.75 16.59
N ALA A 835 16.52 -18.31 17.03
CA ALA A 835 16.68 -17.30 18.06
C ALA A 835 16.04 -15.95 17.66
N GLY A 836 16.26 -15.50 16.43
CA GLY A 836 15.65 -14.28 15.89
C GLY A 836 14.13 -14.38 15.79
N SER A 837 13.60 -15.52 15.35
CA SER A 837 12.16 -15.75 15.26
C SER A 837 11.51 -15.76 16.65
N VAL A 838 12.11 -16.41 17.64
CA VAL A 838 11.64 -16.40 19.03
C VAL A 838 11.71 -15.01 19.65
N PHE A 839 12.75 -14.23 19.33
CA PHE A 839 12.88 -12.85 19.79
C PHE A 839 11.78 -11.95 19.22
N ILE A 840 11.51 -12.04 17.91
CA ILE A 840 10.43 -11.28 17.26
C ILE A 840 9.07 -11.69 17.82
N TRP A 841 8.82 -12.99 17.96
CA TRP A 841 7.58 -13.50 18.54
C TRP A 841 7.31 -12.96 19.95
N LYS A 842 8.34 -12.85 20.80
CA LYS A 842 8.21 -12.31 22.16
C LYS A 842 8.16 -10.78 22.24
N CYS A 843 8.86 -10.08 21.36
CA CYS A 843 9.06 -8.63 21.48
C CYS A 843 8.19 -7.80 20.53
N GLY A 844 7.47 -8.43 19.60
CA GLY A 844 6.51 -7.77 18.71
C GLY A 844 6.56 -8.30 17.28
N GLU A 845 5.50 -8.99 16.87
CA GLU A 845 5.33 -9.49 15.50
C GLU A 845 4.98 -8.33 14.55
N PRO A 846 5.68 -8.22 13.40
CA PRO A 846 5.28 -7.27 12.38
C PRO A 846 3.97 -7.70 11.70
N LEU A 847 3.14 -6.73 11.33
CA LEU A 847 1.99 -6.97 10.46
C LEU A 847 2.47 -7.35 9.05
N ILE A 848 1.88 -8.39 8.47
CA ILE A 848 2.10 -8.83 7.11
C ILE A 848 0.85 -8.43 6.31
N PRO A 849 0.95 -7.55 5.30
CA PRO A 849 -0.18 -7.15 4.48
C PRO A 849 -0.43 -8.25 3.43
N TYR A 850 -1.17 -9.29 3.80
CA TYR A 850 -1.58 -10.33 2.86
C TYR A 850 -3.10 -10.37 2.75
N ARG A 851 -3.58 -10.76 1.57
CA ARG A 851 -4.98 -11.04 1.27
C ARG A 851 -5.15 -12.48 0.81
N GLY A 852 -5.84 -13.28 1.61
CA GLY A 852 -6.14 -14.69 1.33
C GLY A 852 -5.07 -15.68 1.81
N GLU A 853 -5.43 -16.97 1.84
CA GLU A 853 -4.54 -18.00 2.42
C GLU A 853 -3.31 -18.32 1.58
N LEU A 854 -3.43 -18.24 0.25
CA LEU A 854 -2.35 -18.62 -0.66
C LEU A 854 -1.18 -17.62 -0.56
N SER A 855 -1.47 -16.31 -0.56
CA SER A 855 -0.47 -15.25 -0.40
C SER A 855 0.24 -15.36 0.96
N TRP A 856 -0.50 -15.69 2.03
CA TRP A 856 0.05 -15.96 3.36
C TRP A 856 1.07 -17.12 3.36
N TRP A 857 0.72 -18.26 2.78
CA TRP A 857 1.64 -19.41 2.69
C TRP A 857 2.88 -19.10 1.87
N VAL A 858 2.71 -18.40 0.74
CA VAL A 858 3.83 -18.00 -0.14
C VAL A 858 4.79 -17.07 0.60
N ASP A 859 4.28 -16.03 1.27
CA ASP A 859 5.10 -15.10 2.08
C ASP A 859 5.92 -15.84 3.12
N ILE A 860 5.28 -16.70 3.94
CA ILE A 860 5.98 -17.44 4.99
C ILE A 860 7.08 -18.34 4.42
N CYS A 861 6.78 -19.10 3.35
CA CYS A 861 7.73 -20.01 2.74
C CYS A 861 8.92 -19.27 2.11
N ILE A 862 8.67 -18.21 1.34
CA ILE A 862 9.72 -17.45 0.64
C ILE A 862 10.54 -16.64 1.64
N LEU A 863 9.92 -16.01 2.63
CA LEU A 863 10.62 -15.30 3.71
C LEU A 863 11.55 -16.25 4.46
N PHE A 864 11.05 -17.40 4.92
CA PHE A 864 11.86 -18.39 5.63
C PHE A 864 13.05 -18.85 4.77
N LEU A 865 12.80 -19.22 3.52
CA LEU A 865 13.82 -19.76 2.62
C LEU A 865 14.88 -18.71 2.26
N SER A 866 14.46 -17.48 1.96
CA SER A 866 15.36 -16.36 1.62
C SER A 866 16.25 -15.98 2.80
N LEU A 867 15.70 -15.90 4.03
CA LEU A 867 16.46 -15.66 5.24
C LEU A 867 17.42 -16.80 5.54
N LEU A 868 16.98 -18.06 5.44
CA LEU A 868 17.82 -19.22 5.66
C LEU A 868 19.03 -19.24 4.71
N PHE A 869 18.82 -19.02 3.41
CA PHE A 869 19.92 -19.00 2.44
C PHE A 869 20.86 -17.82 2.64
N MET A 870 20.34 -16.64 3.01
CA MET A 870 21.16 -15.48 3.35
C MET A 870 22.02 -15.74 4.59
N LEU A 871 21.46 -16.34 5.65
CA LEU A 871 22.21 -16.71 6.86
C LEU A 871 23.25 -17.80 6.60
N ILE A 872 22.93 -18.80 5.77
CA ILE A 872 23.91 -19.82 5.35
C ILE A 872 25.08 -19.16 4.60
N LEU A 873 24.80 -18.19 3.72
CA LEU A 873 25.84 -17.44 3.02
C LEU A 873 26.69 -16.62 4.00
N ILE A 874 26.08 -15.91 4.95
CA ILE A 874 26.80 -15.14 5.98
C ILE A 874 27.69 -16.07 6.81
N ALA A 875 27.13 -17.15 7.34
CA ALA A 875 27.88 -18.13 8.14
C ALA A 875 29.02 -18.77 7.33
N PHE A 876 28.81 -19.01 6.03
CA PHE A 876 29.87 -19.45 5.12
C PHE A 876 30.98 -18.40 4.96
N VAL A 877 30.63 -17.12 4.76
CA VAL A 877 31.59 -16.02 4.66
C VAL A 877 32.36 -15.84 5.97
N ILE A 878 31.69 -15.91 7.12
CA ILE A 878 32.33 -15.83 8.45
C ILE A 878 33.31 -16.99 8.64
N ASN A 879 32.87 -18.23 8.38
CA ASN A 879 33.73 -19.41 8.54
C ASN A 879 34.96 -19.36 7.62
N THR A 880 34.79 -18.96 6.35
CA THR A 880 35.91 -18.82 5.41
C THR A 880 36.86 -17.70 5.79
N THR A 881 36.33 -16.59 6.33
CA THR A 881 37.12 -15.48 6.87
C THR A 881 37.91 -15.91 8.11
N TRP A 882 37.29 -16.63 9.04
CA TRP A 882 37.94 -17.13 10.24
C TRP A 882 39.05 -18.14 9.91
N LEU A 883 38.80 -19.06 8.97
CA LEU A 883 39.83 -19.96 8.45
C LEU A 883 40.98 -19.20 7.79
N CYS A 884 40.72 -18.05 7.15
CA CYS A 884 41.76 -17.21 6.58
C CYS A 884 42.56 -16.47 7.65
N ILE A 885 41.91 -15.95 8.70
CA ILE A 885 42.61 -15.32 9.84
C ILE A 885 43.49 -16.35 10.54
N LYS A 886 42.95 -17.54 10.80
CA LYS A 886 43.72 -18.65 11.39
C LYS A 886 44.90 -19.04 10.50
N PHE A 887 44.69 -19.11 9.18
CA PHE A 887 45.78 -19.32 8.23
C PHE A 887 46.84 -18.23 8.34
N ILE A 888 46.47 -16.95 8.35
CA ILE A 888 47.40 -15.83 8.48
C ILE A 888 48.18 -15.91 9.80
N LYS A 889 47.52 -16.20 10.93
CA LYS A 889 48.17 -16.35 12.23
C LYS A 889 49.11 -17.55 12.29
N GLU A 890 48.66 -18.74 11.85
CA GLU A 890 49.52 -19.93 11.79
C GLU A 890 50.69 -19.76 10.80
N PHE A 891 50.52 -18.95 9.76
CA PHE A 891 51.58 -18.64 8.82
C PHE A 891 52.67 -17.76 9.46
N ILE A 892 52.27 -16.79 10.31
CA ILE A 892 53.21 -15.96 11.11
C ILE A 892 53.85 -16.78 12.24
N ASP A 893 53.04 -17.57 12.93
CA ASP A 893 53.46 -18.37 14.08
C ASP A 893 54.23 -19.64 13.69
N SER A 894 54.27 -19.95 12.39
CA SER A 894 55.13 -20.99 11.85
C SER A 894 56.55 -20.75 12.34
N GLU A 895 57.19 -21.83 12.80
CA GLU A 895 58.60 -21.90 13.16
C GLU A 895 59.50 -21.26 12.08
N TYR A 896 59.00 -21.14 10.85
CA TYR A 896 59.61 -20.44 9.74
C TYR A 896 59.84 -18.92 9.90
N ILE A 897 58.86 -18.12 10.37
CA ILE A 897 59.01 -16.66 10.54
C ILE A 897 59.56 -16.32 11.93
N ARG A 898 59.33 -17.19 12.92
CA ARG A 898 59.80 -17.01 14.30
C ARG A 898 61.23 -17.50 14.52
N ASN A 899 61.63 -18.60 13.84
CA ASN A 899 63.00 -19.12 13.78
C ASN A 899 63.64 -18.91 12.40
N THR A 900 63.31 -17.83 11.67
CA THR A 900 64.46 -17.10 11.15
C THR A 900 65.22 -16.73 12.42
N PRO A 901 66.43 -17.27 12.69
CA PRO A 901 67.28 -16.55 13.61
C PRO A 901 67.28 -15.10 13.09
N GLY A 902 67.67 -14.11 13.89
CA GLY A 902 68.25 -12.95 13.21
C GLY A 902 69.27 -13.46 12.16
N ILE A 903 69.82 -12.61 11.33
CA ILE A 903 71.20 -12.91 10.94
C ILE A 903 72.02 -12.97 12.25
N LEU A 904 71.92 -14.03 13.05
CA LEU A 904 72.66 -14.26 14.26
C LEU A 904 73.88 -14.98 13.75
N SER A 905 74.83 -14.11 13.42
CA SER A 905 76.19 -14.40 13.09
C SER A 905 76.39 -15.46 12.00
N ALA A 906 76.02 -15.14 10.75
CA ALA A 906 77.08 -15.19 9.75
C ALA A 906 77.86 -13.86 9.85
N HIS A 907 78.45 -13.58 11.01
CA HIS A 907 79.78 -13.01 10.95
C HIS A 907 80.53 -14.09 10.18
N CYS A 908 81.03 -13.79 9.00
CA CYS A 908 82.15 -14.57 8.47
C CYS A 908 83.33 -14.30 9.41
N SER A 909 83.24 -14.81 10.64
CA SER A 909 84.29 -14.87 11.63
C SER A 909 84.59 -16.35 11.71
N LEU A 910 85.64 -16.74 10.99
CA LEU A 910 86.16 -18.10 11.05
C LEU A 910 86.57 -18.33 12.51
N LYS A 911 85.87 -19.24 13.19
CA LYS A 911 86.04 -19.51 14.63
C LYS A 911 87.44 -20.01 15.00
N ASP A 912 88.14 -20.56 14.02
CA ASP A 912 89.58 -20.83 14.03
C ASP A 912 90.21 -19.97 12.94
N ASP A 913 90.97 -18.96 13.31
CA ASP A 913 91.52 -17.94 12.40
C ASP A 913 92.76 -18.48 11.65
N PRO A 914 92.67 -18.94 10.38
CA PRO A 914 93.83 -19.39 9.62
C PRO A 914 94.46 -18.20 8.85
N CYS A 915 93.83 -17.03 8.89
CA CYS A 915 94.09 -15.89 8.00
C CYS A 915 95.23 -15.00 8.52
N ARG A 916 96.25 -15.60 9.16
CA ARG A 916 97.49 -14.92 9.56
C ARG A 916 98.57 -14.96 8.46
N LYS A 917 98.37 -15.76 7.41
CA LYS A 917 99.20 -15.81 6.19
C LYS A 917 98.28 -15.78 4.97
N ASP A 918 98.68 -15.00 3.95
CA ASP A 918 97.97 -14.71 2.71
C ASP A 918 97.77 -15.98 1.84
N SER A 919 96.89 -16.89 2.27
CA SER A 919 96.66 -18.19 1.65
C SER A 919 95.42 -18.16 0.74
N ASN A 920 95.51 -18.79 -0.43
CA ASN A 920 94.35 -18.99 -1.32
C ASN A 920 93.19 -19.74 -0.64
N GLU A 921 93.45 -20.48 0.44
CA GLU A 921 92.46 -21.21 1.24
C GLU A 921 91.56 -20.27 2.07
N CYS A 922 92.12 -19.19 2.64
CA CYS A 922 91.33 -18.15 3.33
C CYS A 922 90.40 -17.43 2.33
N LYS A 923 90.89 -17.14 1.11
CA LYS A 923 90.08 -16.53 0.03
C LYS A 923 88.91 -17.41 -0.40
N LEU A 924 89.10 -18.72 -0.47
CA LEU A 924 88.06 -19.68 -0.84
C LEU A 924 86.97 -19.80 0.24
N LYS A 925 87.35 -19.95 1.51
CA LYS A 925 86.41 -20.08 2.64
C LYS A 925 85.57 -18.81 2.87
N TYR A 926 86.16 -17.62 2.70
CA TYR A 926 85.40 -16.37 2.76
C TYR A 926 84.47 -16.17 1.56
N ALA A 927 84.91 -16.53 0.34
CA ALA A 927 84.05 -16.48 -0.83
C ALA A 927 82.87 -17.45 -0.72
N GLU A 928 83.08 -18.63 -0.14
CA GLU A 928 82.05 -19.63 0.14
C GLU A 928 81.08 -19.16 1.24
N CYS A 929 81.58 -18.53 2.31
CA CYS A 929 80.76 -17.89 3.35
C CYS A 929 79.86 -16.78 2.77
N LEU A 930 80.44 -15.87 1.98
CA LEU A 930 79.71 -14.79 1.31
C LEU A 930 78.68 -15.32 0.30
N ALA A 931 79.00 -16.37 -0.46
CA ALA A 931 78.06 -16.99 -1.40
C ALA A 931 76.89 -17.68 -0.67
N THR A 932 77.18 -18.34 0.46
CA THR A 932 76.16 -18.98 1.30
C THR A 932 75.25 -17.93 1.95
N TYR A 933 75.84 -16.83 2.43
CA TYR A 933 75.14 -15.69 3.00
C TYR A 933 74.27 -14.96 1.96
N ASP A 934 74.80 -14.73 0.76
CA ASP A 934 74.08 -14.12 -0.37
C ASP A 934 72.85 -14.95 -0.79
N LYS A 935 73.03 -16.27 -0.88
CA LYS A 935 71.94 -17.21 -1.17
C LYS A 935 70.87 -17.16 -0.08
N GLN A 936 71.28 -17.16 1.20
CA GLN A 936 70.36 -17.15 2.32
C GLN A 936 69.49 -15.88 2.36
N ILE A 937 70.08 -14.70 2.17
CA ILE A 937 69.36 -13.42 2.10
C ILE A 937 68.42 -13.35 0.91
N ALA A 938 68.86 -13.84 -0.26
CA ALA A 938 68.03 -13.89 -1.45
C ALA A 938 66.78 -14.76 -1.21
N ASP A 939 66.95 -15.93 -0.59
CA ASP A 939 65.85 -16.84 -0.27
C ASP A 939 64.88 -16.25 0.77
N ASP A 940 65.39 -15.55 1.79
CA ASP A 940 64.56 -14.91 2.81
C ASP A 940 63.77 -13.73 2.25
N THR A 941 64.42 -12.85 1.49
CA THR A 941 63.77 -11.70 0.83
C THR A 941 62.65 -12.17 -0.12
N LEU A 942 62.92 -13.22 -0.89
CA LEU A 942 61.97 -13.84 -1.80
C LEU A 942 60.78 -14.44 -1.04
N ALA A 943 61.01 -15.06 0.12
CA ALA A 943 59.94 -15.62 0.94
C ALA A 943 59.01 -14.56 1.58
N TYR A 944 59.55 -13.43 2.05
CA TYR A 944 58.73 -12.30 2.52
C TYR A 944 57.79 -11.82 1.40
N TRP A 945 58.32 -11.66 0.19
CA TRP A 945 57.54 -11.27 -0.99
C TRP A 945 56.48 -12.31 -1.36
N PHE A 946 56.84 -13.60 -1.45
CA PHE A 946 55.91 -14.69 -1.77
C PHE A 946 54.77 -14.77 -0.76
N THR A 947 55.08 -14.62 0.53
CA THR A 947 54.09 -14.61 1.61
C THR A 947 53.06 -13.50 1.43
N MET A 948 53.53 -12.27 1.19
CA MET A 948 52.65 -11.12 0.97
C MET A 948 51.78 -11.29 -0.29
N LYS A 949 52.32 -11.90 -1.35
CA LYS A 949 51.58 -12.19 -2.58
C LYS A 949 50.48 -13.24 -2.36
N ILE A 950 50.76 -14.30 -1.59
CA ILE A 950 49.78 -15.33 -1.23
C ILE A 950 48.66 -14.74 -0.37
N ILE A 951 48.99 -13.94 0.64
CA ILE A 951 48.00 -13.26 1.50
C ILE A 951 47.15 -12.29 0.66
N GLY A 952 47.76 -11.52 -0.23
CA GLY A 952 47.05 -10.61 -1.14
C GLY A 952 46.05 -11.33 -2.04
N GLU A 953 46.44 -12.43 -2.69
CA GLU A 953 45.55 -13.21 -3.56
C GLU A 953 44.45 -13.96 -2.79
N LYS A 954 44.72 -14.36 -1.54
CA LYS A 954 43.69 -14.97 -0.67
C LYS A 954 42.65 -13.97 -0.23
N THR A 955 43.11 -12.85 0.32
CA THR A 955 42.24 -11.79 0.84
C THR A 955 41.47 -11.11 -0.28
N ARG A 956 41.99 -11.06 -1.52
CA ARG A 956 41.24 -10.55 -2.68
C ARG A 956 39.95 -11.30 -2.94
N VAL A 957 40.01 -12.63 -2.95
CA VAL A 957 38.84 -13.47 -3.23
C VAL A 957 37.82 -13.41 -2.09
N ILE A 958 38.29 -13.33 -0.83
CA ILE A 958 37.42 -13.18 0.34
C ILE A 958 36.80 -11.78 0.39
N GLY A 959 37.57 -10.73 0.04
CA GLY A 959 37.07 -9.37 -0.04
C GLY A 959 35.89 -9.21 -1.01
N GLU A 960 35.91 -9.90 -2.15
CA GLU A 960 34.75 -9.95 -3.05
C GLU A 960 33.56 -10.72 -2.44
N MET A 961 33.81 -11.79 -1.69
CA MET A 961 32.75 -12.60 -1.05
C MET A 961 31.97 -11.84 0.01
N ILE A 962 32.64 -10.91 0.69
CA ILE A 962 32.04 -10.11 1.76
C ILE A 962 30.96 -9.18 1.22
N LYS A 963 30.99 -8.79 -0.07
CA LYS A 963 29.99 -7.90 -0.68
C LYS A 963 28.62 -8.59 -0.85
N TYR A 964 28.60 -9.90 -1.06
CA TYR A 964 27.38 -10.61 -1.47
C TYR A 964 26.26 -10.60 -0.42
N PRO A 965 26.53 -10.85 0.88
CA PRO A 965 25.49 -10.75 1.90
C PRO A 965 24.85 -9.36 2.00
N PHE A 966 25.62 -8.28 1.84
CA PHE A 966 25.09 -6.91 1.90
C PHE A 966 24.22 -6.57 0.69
N LEU A 967 24.53 -7.13 -0.50
CA LEU A 967 23.67 -6.99 -1.67
C LEU A 967 22.31 -7.70 -1.47
N ILE A 968 22.32 -8.90 -0.88
CA ILE A 968 21.08 -9.63 -0.56
C ILE A 968 20.31 -8.91 0.54
N LEU A 969 21.01 -8.44 1.57
CA LEU A 969 20.41 -7.66 2.64
C LEU A 969 19.73 -6.41 2.07
N PHE A 970 20.40 -5.68 1.18
CA PHE A 970 19.81 -4.56 0.46
C PHE A 970 18.51 -4.98 -0.24
N LEU A 971 18.51 -6.03 -1.07
CA LEU A 971 17.29 -6.51 -1.74
C LEU A 971 16.16 -6.86 -0.76
N LEU A 972 16.47 -7.49 0.37
CA LEU A 972 15.47 -7.79 1.41
C LEU A 972 14.93 -6.52 2.08
N LEU A 973 15.78 -5.51 2.33
CA LEU A 973 15.35 -4.20 2.84
C LEU A 973 14.43 -3.50 1.82
N VAL A 974 14.77 -3.52 0.53
CA VAL A 974 13.94 -2.98 -0.56
C VAL A 974 12.60 -3.71 -0.65
N SER A 975 12.60 -5.03 -0.51
CA SER A 975 11.37 -5.83 -0.56
C SER A 975 10.37 -5.43 0.53
N ARG A 976 10.85 -4.86 1.65
CA ARG A 976 10.04 -4.39 2.79
C ARG A 976 9.75 -2.89 2.74
N HIS A 977 9.96 -2.24 1.59
CA HIS A 977 9.68 -0.83 1.46
C HIS A 977 8.17 -0.57 1.42
N LYS A 978 7.72 0.50 2.08
CA LYS A 978 6.31 0.97 2.06
C LYS A 978 5.78 1.34 0.67
N TYR A 979 6.58 1.18 -0.39
CA TYR A 979 6.16 1.50 -1.75
C TYR A 979 5.29 0.37 -2.33
N PHE A 980 5.67 -0.89 -2.10
CA PHE A 980 4.97 -2.06 -2.66
C PHE A 980 3.69 -2.39 -1.91
N ASP A 981 3.73 -2.30 -0.58
CA ASP A 981 2.60 -2.59 0.31
C ASP A 981 2.84 -1.94 1.68
N ASN A 982 1.88 -2.02 2.62
CA ASN A 982 1.94 -1.45 3.96
C ASN A 982 2.87 -2.22 4.91
N TRP A 983 4.14 -2.36 4.54
CA TRP A 983 5.15 -3.00 5.36
C TRP A 983 5.52 -2.13 6.57
N THR A 984 5.32 -2.70 7.76
CA THR A 984 5.65 -2.04 9.03
C THR A 984 7.07 -2.36 9.50
N TRP A 985 7.69 -1.41 10.20
CA TRP A 985 9.00 -1.57 10.82
C TRP A 985 8.86 -1.64 12.33
N THR A 986 9.19 -2.79 12.92
CA THR A 986 9.20 -2.96 14.37
C THR A 986 10.63 -2.86 14.91
N ALA A 987 10.79 -2.32 16.12
CA ALA A 987 12.10 -2.20 16.77
C ALA A 987 12.84 -3.56 16.90
N PRO A 988 12.19 -4.68 17.28
CA PRO A 988 12.84 -5.98 17.34
C PRO A 988 13.42 -6.42 15.99
N LEU A 989 12.67 -6.19 14.90
CA LEU A 989 13.14 -6.52 13.55
C LEU A 989 14.38 -5.68 13.18
N ALA A 990 14.33 -4.38 13.44
CA ALA A 990 15.46 -3.49 13.19
C ALA A 990 16.72 -3.90 13.99
N MET A 991 16.54 -4.35 15.23
CA MET A 991 17.63 -4.87 16.07
C MET A 991 18.26 -6.14 15.50
N VAL A 992 17.46 -7.12 15.04
CA VAL A 992 17.98 -8.37 14.44
C VAL A 992 18.76 -8.08 13.16
N ILE A 993 18.23 -7.22 12.29
CA ILE A 993 18.90 -6.77 11.06
C ILE A 993 20.20 -6.03 11.40
N GLY A 994 20.14 -5.10 12.36
CA GLY A 994 21.30 -4.35 12.84
C GLY A 994 22.40 -5.26 13.40
N LEU A 995 22.03 -6.22 14.24
CA LEU A 995 22.96 -7.20 14.81
C LEU A 995 23.61 -8.06 13.73
N THR A 996 22.83 -8.55 12.76
CA THR A 996 23.34 -9.33 11.62
C THR A 996 24.38 -8.53 10.82
N THR A 997 24.06 -7.26 10.55
CA THR A 997 24.93 -6.32 9.83
C THR A 997 26.21 -6.05 10.62
N MET A 998 26.10 -5.82 11.92
CA MET A 998 27.25 -5.57 12.81
C MET A 998 28.19 -6.78 12.89
N ILE A 999 27.66 -8.00 13.00
CA ILE A 999 28.48 -9.23 13.01
C ILE A 999 29.25 -9.37 11.68
N ALA A 1000 28.59 -9.14 10.55
CA ALA A 1000 29.22 -9.22 9.23
C ALA A 1000 30.32 -8.15 9.04
N LEU A 1001 30.08 -6.92 9.49
CA LEU A 1001 31.06 -5.83 9.45
C LEU A 1001 32.25 -6.10 10.38
N ALA A 1002 32.01 -6.55 11.62
CA ALA A 1002 33.06 -6.84 12.58
C ALA A 1002 34.03 -7.92 12.08
N CYS A 1003 33.51 -9.04 11.54
CA CYS A 1003 34.33 -10.09 10.93
C CYS A 1003 35.20 -9.56 9.79
N THR A 1004 34.66 -8.64 8.98
CA THR A 1004 35.40 -8.00 7.89
C THR A 1004 36.51 -7.11 8.43
N MET A 1005 36.20 -6.24 9.38
CA MET A 1005 37.19 -5.33 9.97
C MET A 1005 38.35 -6.10 10.62
N ILE A 1006 38.07 -7.19 11.33
CA ILE A 1006 39.09 -8.04 11.95
C ILE A 1006 40.03 -8.63 10.89
N LEU A 1007 39.49 -9.20 9.79
CA LEU A 1007 40.33 -9.77 8.73
C LEU A 1007 41.29 -8.74 8.12
N PHE A 1008 40.77 -7.55 7.81
CA PHE A 1008 41.55 -6.50 7.15
C PHE A 1008 42.55 -5.86 8.10
N SER A 1009 42.20 -5.73 9.39
CA SER A 1009 43.11 -5.27 10.44
C SER A 1009 44.29 -6.24 10.59
N GLU A 1010 44.03 -7.54 10.69
CA GLU A 1010 45.08 -8.55 10.85
C GLU A 1010 45.99 -8.61 9.62
N ALA A 1011 45.44 -8.55 8.40
CA ALA A 1011 46.25 -8.49 7.18
C ALA A 1011 47.16 -7.24 7.14
N LYS A 1012 46.63 -6.06 7.50
CA LYS A 1012 47.42 -4.81 7.57
C LYS A 1012 48.51 -4.88 8.64
N ARG A 1013 48.21 -5.49 9.79
CA ARG A 1013 49.19 -5.74 10.86
C ARG A 1013 50.33 -6.62 10.36
N VAL A 1014 50.04 -7.70 9.62
CA VAL A 1014 51.07 -8.57 9.02
C VAL A 1014 51.96 -7.78 8.08
N ARG A 1015 51.39 -6.94 7.21
CA ARG A 1015 52.18 -6.10 6.30
C ARG A 1015 53.16 -5.20 7.05
N LYS A 1016 52.72 -4.57 8.15
CA LYS A 1016 53.57 -3.72 8.98
C LYS A 1016 54.72 -4.53 9.60
N GLN A 1017 54.42 -5.72 10.13
CA GLN A 1017 55.40 -6.64 10.71
C GLN A 1017 56.43 -7.15 9.68
N MET A 1018 56.00 -7.49 8.46
CA MET A 1018 56.90 -7.96 7.40
C MET A 1018 57.81 -6.84 6.89
N ILE A 1019 57.30 -5.61 6.76
CA ILE A 1019 58.10 -4.43 6.38
C ILE A 1019 59.12 -4.09 7.49
N SER A 1020 58.73 -4.18 8.76
CA SER A 1020 59.68 -3.96 9.86
C SER A 1020 60.75 -5.06 9.90
N GLY A 1021 60.38 -6.32 9.64
CA GLY A 1021 61.34 -7.43 9.51
C GLY A 1021 62.35 -7.18 8.40
N LEU A 1022 61.90 -6.86 7.17
CA LEU A 1022 62.80 -6.52 6.06
C LEU A 1022 63.70 -5.31 6.36
N ARG A 1023 63.20 -4.31 7.11
CA ARG A 1023 64.00 -3.15 7.52
C ARG A 1023 65.07 -3.52 8.54
N GLU A 1024 64.76 -4.42 9.47
CA GLU A 1024 65.73 -4.94 10.43
C GLU A 1024 66.83 -5.77 9.72
N GLU A 1025 66.44 -6.58 8.74
CA GLU A 1025 67.37 -7.32 7.89
C GLU A 1025 68.27 -6.40 7.06
N LEU A 1026 67.73 -5.31 6.51
CA LEU A 1026 68.51 -4.27 5.83
C LEU A 1026 69.55 -3.63 6.76
N LEU A 1027 69.16 -3.31 8.01
CA LEU A 1027 70.07 -2.75 9.02
C LEU A 1027 71.18 -3.75 9.41
N LYS A 1028 70.85 -5.03 9.55
CA LYS A 1028 71.84 -6.10 9.81
C LYS A 1028 72.83 -6.25 8.67
N LEU A 1029 72.36 -6.19 7.42
CA LEU A 1029 73.20 -6.29 6.22
C LEU A 1029 74.22 -5.13 6.13
N ILE A 1030 73.79 -3.92 6.47
CA ILE A 1030 74.65 -2.72 6.51
C ILE A 1030 75.70 -2.81 7.64
N ASN A 1031 75.35 -3.41 8.78
CA ASN A 1031 76.22 -3.52 9.97
C ASN A 1031 77.13 -4.77 9.98
N THR A 1032 77.37 -5.43 8.85
CA THR A 1032 78.27 -6.60 8.78
C THR A 1032 79.75 -6.17 8.81
N HIS A 1033 80.51 -6.56 9.85
CA HIS A 1033 81.95 -6.28 9.96
C HIS A 1033 82.80 -7.33 9.20
N LEU A 1034 83.86 -6.88 8.50
CA LEU A 1034 84.91 -7.73 7.93
C LEU A 1034 86.27 -7.38 8.58
N PRO A 1035 87.25 -8.30 8.63
CA PRO A 1035 88.61 -7.97 9.04
C PRO A 1035 89.24 -6.96 8.06
N GLU A 1036 89.85 -5.90 8.61
CA GLU A 1036 90.28 -4.69 7.90
C GLU A 1036 91.42 -4.87 6.86
N ASN A 1037 92.04 -6.05 6.77
CA ASN A 1037 93.37 -6.19 6.16
C ASN A 1037 93.43 -6.61 4.67
N ILE A 1038 92.33 -6.58 3.89
CA ILE A 1038 92.39 -6.99 2.47
C ILE A 1038 91.43 -6.16 1.57
N ASP A 1039 91.96 -5.19 0.83
CA ASP A 1039 91.21 -4.25 -0.05
C ASP A 1039 90.36 -4.95 -1.13
N ALA A 1040 90.81 -6.09 -1.66
CA ALA A 1040 90.11 -6.83 -2.72
C ALA A 1040 88.76 -7.41 -2.27
N PHE A 1041 88.57 -7.67 -0.96
CA PHE A 1041 87.29 -8.16 -0.43
C PHE A 1041 86.33 -7.02 -0.08
N ASN A 1042 86.83 -5.81 0.18
CA ASN A 1042 86.01 -4.63 0.45
C ASN A 1042 85.20 -4.22 -0.79
N ASP A 1043 85.78 -4.29 -2.01
CA ASP A 1043 85.06 -3.97 -3.26
C ASP A 1043 83.99 -5.01 -3.62
N LYS A 1044 84.26 -6.31 -3.39
CA LYS A 1044 83.29 -7.37 -3.66
C LYS A 1044 82.13 -7.35 -2.65
N LYS A 1045 82.41 -6.98 -1.39
CA LYS A 1045 81.42 -6.78 -0.33
C LYS A 1045 80.55 -5.55 -0.57
N SER A 1046 81.15 -4.40 -0.90
CA SER A 1046 80.40 -3.16 -1.16
C SER A 1046 79.42 -3.33 -2.31
N LYS A 1047 79.84 -3.97 -3.41
CA LYS A 1047 78.98 -4.32 -4.55
C LYS A 1047 77.84 -5.25 -4.16
N LEU A 1048 78.09 -6.26 -3.32
CA LEU A 1048 77.07 -7.19 -2.85
C LEU A 1048 76.05 -6.52 -1.91
N ILE A 1049 76.53 -5.68 -0.99
CA ILE A 1049 75.69 -4.89 -0.08
C ILE A 1049 74.82 -3.91 -0.87
N GLU A 1050 75.39 -3.20 -1.83
CA GLU A 1050 74.66 -2.26 -2.67
C GLU A 1050 73.60 -2.97 -3.53
N GLN A 1051 73.95 -4.10 -4.15
CA GLN A 1051 73.04 -4.90 -4.96
C GLN A 1051 71.87 -5.47 -4.13
N ARG A 1052 72.14 -6.01 -2.93
CA ARG A 1052 71.09 -6.58 -2.07
C ARG A 1052 70.28 -5.55 -1.32
N SER A 1053 70.87 -4.42 -0.91
CA SER A 1053 70.15 -3.27 -0.37
C SER A 1053 69.10 -2.78 -1.38
N ARG A 1054 69.50 -2.56 -2.64
CA ARG A 1054 68.56 -2.20 -3.72
C ARG A 1054 67.49 -3.28 -3.93
N SER A 1055 67.85 -4.56 -3.83
CA SER A 1055 66.89 -5.66 -3.96
C SER A 1055 65.87 -5.69 -2.82
N ILE A 1056 66.29 -5.48 -1.57
CA ILE A 1056 65.42 -5.44 -0.39
C ILE A 1056 64.52 -4.20 -0.45
N GLU A 1057 65.06 -3.03 -0.78
CA GLU A 1057 64.28 -1.80 -0.97
C GLU A 1057 63.25 -1.94 -2.10
N SER A 1058 63.65 -2.57 -3.22
CA SER A 1058 62.74 -2.88 -4.32
C SER A 1058 61.59 -3.78 -3.86
N VAL A 1059 61.88 -4.84 -3.10
CA VAL A 1059 60.86 -5.75 -2.57
C VAL A 1059 59.98 -5.06 -1.53
N MET A 1060 60.54 -4.22 -0.65
CA MET A 1060 59.77 -3.40 0.28
C MET A 1060 58.82 -2.44 -0.45
N ASN A 1061 59.29 -1.79 -1.52
CA ASN A 1061 58.47 -0.94 -2.36
C ASN A 1061 57.38 -1.72 -3.08
N GLU A 1062 57.70 -2.90 -3.61
CA GLU A 1062 56.70 -3.77 -4.23
C GLU A 1062 55.63 -4.21 -3.21
N ILE A 1063 56.03 -4.64 -2.02
CA ILE A 1063 55.12 -4.98 -0.91
C ILE A 1063 54.27 -3.77 -0.50
N ARG A 1064 54.81 -2.54 -0.49
CA ARG A 1064 54.07 -1.28 -0.26
C ARG A 1064 53.12 -0.91 -1.41
N ASN A 1065 53.39 -1.38 -2.61
CA ASN A 1065 52.57 -1.13 -3.79
C ASN A 1065 51.55 -2.24 -4.08
N ILE A 1066 51.54 -3.35 -3.33
CA ILE A 1066 50.44 -4.33 -3.39
C ILE A 1066 49.13 -3.64 -2.97
N LYS A 1067 48.24 -3.46 -3.95
CA LYS A 1067 46.89 -2.89 -3.75
C LYS A 1067 45.77 -3.95 -3.78
N ASN A 1068 46.13 -5.23 -3.80
CA ASN A 1068 45.19 -6.33 -3.94
C ASN A 1068 44.61 -6.79 -2.60
N GLY A 1069 43.31 -7.08 -2.58
CA GLY A 1069 42.62 -7.67 -1.43
C GLY A 1069 42.62 -6.76 -0.20
N ALA A 1070 43.05 -7.28 0.94
CA ALA A 1070 43.03 -6.53 2.20
C ALA A 1070 43.99 -5.31 2.24
N PHE A 1071 44.84 -5.16 1.22
CA PHE A 1071 45.80 -4.07 1.08
C PHE A 1071 45.31 -2.91 0.19
N SER A 1072 44.05 -2.95 -0.25
CA SER A 1072 43.45 -1.84 -1.01
C SER A 1072 43.42 -0.54 -0.19
N PRO A 1073 43.50 0.64 -0.82
CA PRO A 1073 43.42 1.92 -0.14
C PRO A 1073 42.13 2.04 0.68
N ALA A 1074 42.22 2.62 1.88
CA ALA A 1074 41.09 2.67 2.82
C ALA A 1074 39.89 3.46 2.26
N ILE A 1075 40.11 4.48 1.44
CA ILE A 1075 39.11 5.44 0.94
C ILE A 1075 38.67 5.14 -0.51
N SER A 1076 39.11 4.03 -1.11
CA SER A 1076 38.68 3.68 -2.48
C SER A 1076 37.30 3.02 -2.50
N LEU A 1077 36.47 3.33 -3.51
CA LEU A 1077 35.24 2.57 -3.84
C LEU A 1077 35.51 1.08 -4.13
N GLN A 1078 36.77 0.72 -4.41
CA GLN A 1078 37.20 -0.66 -4.53
C GLN A 1078 37.34 -1.37 -3.18
N ASN A 1079 37.33 -0.63 -2.05
CA ASN A 1079 37.39 -1.21 -0.71
C ASN A 1079 36.08 -1.95 -0.40
N PRO A 1080 36.13 -3.27 -0.14
CA PRO A 1080 34.93 -4.06 0.15
C PRO A 1080 34.12 -3.56 1.35
N ILE A 1081 34.78 -2.96 2.34
CA ILE A 1081 34.13 -2.42 3.54
C ILE A 1081 33.24 -1.21 3.20
N ILE A 1082 33.78 -0.28 2.40
CA ILE A 1082 33.04 0.92 1.99
C ILE A 1082 31.85 0.51 1.14
N MET A 1083 32.07 -0.36 0.15
CA MET A 1083 30.99 -0.89 -0.69
C MET A 1083 29.90 -1.59 0.12
N ALA A 1084 30.27 -2.42 1.11
CA ALA A 1084 29.32 -3.12 1.99
C ALA A 1084 28.41 -2.16 2.80
N ILE A 1085 28.93 -1.00 3.19
CA ILE A 1085 28.18 0.04 3.90
C ILE A 1085 27.36 0.91 2.92
N LEU A 1086 27.95 1.28 1.78
CA LEU A 1086 27.30 2.15 0.79
C LEU A 1086 26.19 1.47 0.00
N THR A 1087 26.23 0.15 -0.19
CA THR A 1087 25.18 -0.53 -1.00
C THR A 1087 23.80 -0.45 -0.33
N PRO A 1088 23.62 -0.80 0.95
CA PRO A 1088 22.32 -0.64 1.61
C PRO A 1088 21.91 0.83 1.77
N LEU A 1089 22.85 1.70 2.17
CA LEU A 1089 22.55 3.12 2.45
C LEU A 1089 22.28 3.91 1.17
N GLY A 1090 23.13 3.77 0.16
CA GLY A 1090 22.98 4.42 -1.14
C GLY A 1090 21.75 3.91 -1.89
N GLY A 1091 21.49 2.61 -1.82
CA GLY A 1091 20.31 2.01 -2.44
C GLY A 1091 18.99 2.49 -1.81
N MET A 1092 18.91 2.61 -0.47
CA MET A 1092 17.73 3.18 0.18
C MET A 1092 17.52 4.65 -0.19
N GLY A 1093 18.60 5.45 -0.28
CA GLY A 1093 18.52 6.82 -0.76
C GLY A 1093 17.95 6.94 -2.19
N THR A 1094 18.40 6.06 -3.10
CA THR A 1094 17.86 6.04 -4.48
C THR A 1094 16.39 5.66 -4.57
N ILE A 1095 15.90 4.80 -3.66
CA ILE A 1095 14.49 4.39 -3.64
C ILE A 1095 13.61 5.51 -3.10
N SER A 1096 14.06 6.25 -2.09
CA SER A 1096 13.35 7.43 -1.60
C SER A 1096 13.18 8.48 -2.70
N LEU A 1097 14.23 8.72 -3.49
CA LEU A 1097 14.17 9.58 -4.67
C LEU A 1097 13.22 9.03 -5.75
N PHE A 1098 13.24 7.72 -5.99
CA PHE A 1098 12.33 7.09 -6.94
C PHE A 1098 10.86 7.18 -6.48
N GLN A 1099 10.59 7.05 -5.19
CA GLN A 1099 9.25 7.21 -4.63
C GLN A 1099 8.72 8.62 -4.86
N GLN A 1100 9.54 9.64 -4.60
CA GLN A 1100 9.16 11.02 -4.89
C GLN A 1100 8.90 11.21 -6.39
N LEU A 1101 9.76 10.65 -7.25
CA LEU A 1101 9.55 10.68 -8.70
C LEU A 1101 8.27 9.97 -9.15
N ALA A 1102 7.96 8.80 -8.59
CA ALA A 1102 6.79 8.01 -8.93
C ALA A 1102 5.47 8.65 -8.48
N GLN A 1103 5.48 9.52 -7.46
CA GLN A 1103 4.30 10.32 -7.09
C GLN A 1103 3.99 11.41 -8.13
N PHE A 1104 4.94 11.74 -9.02
CA PHE A 1104 4.75 12.74 -10.07
C PHE A 1104 4.27 12.17 -11.41
N PHE A 1105 4.31 10.84 -11.59
CA PHE A 1105 3.90 10.13 -12.82
C PHE A 1105 2.62 9.34 -12.59
#